data_AF-A0A066URV6-F1
#
_entry.id   AF-A0A066URV6-F1
#
_cell.length_a   1.000
_cell.length_b   1.000
_cell.length_c   1.000
_cell.angle_alpha   90.00
_cell.angle_beta   90.00
_cell.angle_gamma   90.00
#
_symmetry.space_group_name_H-M   'P 1'
#
loop_
_entity.id
_entity.type
_entity.pdbx_description
1 polymer ?
#
loop_
_entity_poly.entity_id
_entity_poly.type
_entity_poly.pdbx_seq_one_letter_code
_entity_poly.pdbx_strand_id
1 'polypeptide(L)'
;MNQYAVICLDNNPISIERIRIELAPLSATFDIYTAEDLDEAHQALKDIHDNHQTVALVITHHHSQFNGVQFLIELEQLPHTNTARTILVSASSDIQIILTAVNEGRLNHCLTKPVPDQVLFKSAQKELTSFIIKYAADDLLTYSQVLDQQRILRAHIEQKIRSFQSGFIHDFHQLSDAALAEKVVNALQDFFSQDDKTKAIRAYSSDHLLTKEGEDNRFLWFITEGEVALYKKDELGQQREVVRHTKGNIVGGMSFVTGEPSFSTAITLTPTHVIKLDRDVFSQVMHSNSTLLPLFTNLLLRHFNRRLQRSITTKLRLQETLESLESAHQQLIEKEKMAMLGQLVAGVAHELNNPIAAILRSIETLADNLDSILLNSTLPNSSLATQVLDTAKQSKPLSTAQERDLVKALSSTISDRAMAKKAVKLNLTDQPQVIETLQQSPTAAKELLNDLEHYHLVGNSIRSIHVCSKRIADMVKSLKGYARQDDEAKLHADLHEGLEDTLVIFENRLKVHNVEKHYDSSLPRLLCQPLALQQVWTNLLSNALDALPERGTIEVTTSQQHRDQQAYWVVEIKDNGHGIDSANLETIFSPNFTTKKEGNFGLGIGLSISQQIVTAHSGFITVDSEPGSYTSMQVWLPLDSQGASNE
;
A
#
# COMPACT_ATOMS: atom_id res chain seq x y z
N MET A 1 5.35 -29.16 -69.33
CA MET A 1 4.16 -28.29 -69.27
C MET A 1 4.05 -27.78 -67.87
N ASN A 2 4.03 -26.46 -67.74
CA ASN A 2 3.87 -25.81 -66.45
C ASN A 2 2.41 -25.82 -66.02
N GLN A 3 2.13 -25.57 -64.74
CA GLN A 3 0.75 -25.52 -64.23
C GLN A 3 -0.03 -24.30 -64.75
N TYR A 4 0.70 -23.23 -65.09
CA TYR A 4 0.14 -21.92 -65.41
C TYR A 4 0.61 -21.43 -66.77
N ALA A 5 -0.30 -20.78 -67.51
CA ALA A 5 -0.05 -20.26 -68.85
C ALA A 5 -0.22 -18.74 -68.96
N VAL A 6 0.50 -18.12 -69.89
CA VAL A 6 0.43 -16.69 -70.23
C VAL A 6 0.06 -16.56 -71.70
N ILE A 7 -0.96 -15.75 -72.02
CA ILE A 7 -1.42 -15.53 -73.39
C ILE A 7 -1.08 -14.11 -73.81
N CYS A 8 -0.47 -13.95 -74.98
CA CYS A 8 -0.12 -12.67 -75.58
C CYS A 8 -0.82 -12.51 -76.93
N LEU A 9 -1.58 -11.44 -77.08
CA LEU A 9 -2.41 -11.16 -78.25
C LEU A 9 -2.07 -9.78 -78.83
N ASP A 10 -1.56 -9.76 -80.06
CA ASP A 10 -1.29 -8.55 -80.84
C ASP A 10 -1.26 -8.90 -82.34
N ASN A 11 -1.86 -8.11 -83.21
CA ASN A 11 -1.87 -8.43 -84.65
C ASN A 11 -0.59 -8.00 -85.38
N ASN A 12 0.38 -7.44 -84.65
CA ASN A 12 1.67 -7.04 -85.18
C ASN A 12 2.74 -8.09 -84.85
N PRO A 13 3.27 -8.83 -85.85
CA PRO A 13 4.24 -9.90 -85.63
C PRO A 13 5.57 -9.40 -85.03
N ILE A 14 5.96 -8.16 -85.32
CA ILE A 14 7.16 -7.54 -84.72
C ILE A 14 6.96 -7.29 -83.23
N SER A 15 5.75 -6.94 -82.83
CA SER A 15 5.38 -6.71 -81.44
C SER A 15 5.35 -8.03 -80.67
N ILE A 16 4.76 -9.09 -81.25
CA ILE A 16 4.75 -10.44 -80.65
C ILE A 16 6.17 -10.95 -80.41
N GLU A 17 7.06 -10.84 -81.40
CA GLU A 17 8.45 -11.30 -81.22
C GLU A 17 9.18 -10.51 -80.14
N ARG A 18 8.92 -9.20 -80.02
CA ARG A 18 9.45 -8.39 -78.91
C ARG A 18 8.91 -8.86 -77.55
N ILE A 19 7.61 -9.14 -77.45
CA ILE A 19 6.97 -9.66 -76.23
C ILE A 19 7.55 -11.03 -75.86
N ARG A 20 7.75 -11.92 -76.85
CA ARG A 20 8.35 -13.25 -76.66
C ARG A 20 9.75 -13.14 -76.07
N ILE A 21 10.59 -12.24 -76.60
CA ILE A 21 11.94 -12.01 -76.09
C ILE A 21 11.89 -11.42 -74.68
N GLU A 22 11.02 -10.44 -74.43
CA GLU A 22 10.91 -9.76 -73.15
C GLU A 22 10.37 -10.67 -72.03
N LEU A 23 9.47 -11.62 -72.35
CA LEU A 23 8.92 -12.60 -71.42
C LEU A 23 9.69 -13.93 -71.36
N ALA A 24 10.76 -14.11 -72.15
CA ALA A 24 11.56 -15.33 -72.16
C ALA A 24 12.01 -15.81 -70.76
N PRO A 25 12.38 -14.95 -69.79
CA PRO A 25 12.72 -15.40 -68.43
C PRO A 25 11.56 -16.09 -67.68
N LEU A 26 10.31 -15.84 -68.06
CA LEU A 26 9.11 -16.44 -67.44
C LEU A 26 8.82 -17.86 -67.95
N SER A 27 9.40 -18.25 -69.10
CA SER A 27 9.14 -19.55 -69.75
C SER A 27 9.58 -20.76 -68.94
N ALA A 28 10.48 -20.57 -67.96
CA ALA A 28 10.92 -21.63 -67.06
C ALA A 28 9.82 -22.10 -66.10
N THR A 29 8.85 -21.23 -65.78
CA THR A 29 7.77 -21.50 -64.80
C THR A 29 6.37 -21.33 -65.37
N PHE A 30 6.22 -20.69 -66.54
CA PHE A 30 4.95 -20.45 -67.22
C PHE A 30 5.02 -20.84 -68.69
N ASP A 31 3.96 -21.45 -69.22
CA ASP A 31 3.87 -21.73 -70.66
C ASP A 31 3.34 -20.49 -71.40
N ILE A 32 4.07 -19.99 -72.41
CA ILE A 32 3.77 -18.72 -73.09
C ILE A 32 3.15 -19.01 -74.47
N TYR A 33 1.91 -18.55 -74.65
CA TYR A 33 1.14 -18.63 -75.89
C TYR A 33 1.07 -17.26 -76.56
N THR A 34 1.24 -17.23 -77.88
CA THR A 34 1.18 -16.01 -78.70
C THR A 34 0.13 -16.19 -79.79
N ALA A 35 -0.71 -15.19 -80.02
CA ALA A 35 -1.75 -15.19 -81.03
C ALA A 35 -1.74 -13.87 -81.82
N GLU A 36 -1.83 -13.96 -83.14
CA GLU A 36 -1.85 -12.82 -84.08
C GLU A 36 -3.27 -12.32 -84.36
N ASP A 37 -4.29 -13.15 -84.10
CA ASP A 37 -5.68 -12.77 -84.21
C ASP A 37 -6.55 -13.37 -83.09
N LEU A 38 -7.83 -13.01 -83.08
CA LEU A 38 -8.78 -13.50 -82.07
C LEU A 38 -9.03 -15.00 -82.19
N ASP A 39 -9.02 -15.58 -83.39
CA ASP A 39 -9.32 -17.00 -83.59
C ASP A 39 -8.16 -17.87 -83.04
N GLU A 40 -6.91 -17.46 -83.28
CA GLU A 40 -5.72 -18.07 -82.68
C GLU A 40 -5.73 -17.95 -81.15
N ALA A 41 -6.17 -16.81 -80.61
CA ALA A 41 -6.26 -16.61 -79.16
C ALA A 41 -7.31 -17.54 -78.52
N HIS A 42 -8.45 -17.73 -79.18
CA HIS A 42 -9.48 -18.69 -78.75
C HIS A 42 -9.00 -20.13 -78.84
N GLN A 43 -8.24 -20.47 -79.89
CA GLN A 43 -7.64 -21.80 -80.02
C GLN A 43 -6.61 -22.05 -78.91
N ALA A 44 -5.76 -21.07 -78.59
CA ALA A 44 -4.80 -21.17 -77.48
C ALA A 44 -5.50 -21.37 -76.12
N LEU A 45 -6.62 -20.66 -75.88
CA LEU A 45 -7.44 -20.86 -74.67
C LEU A 45 -7.98 -22.29 -74.58
N LYS A 46 -8.45 -22.84 -75.70
CA LYS A 46 -8.94 -24.21 -75.77
C LYS A 46 -7.82 -25.21 -75.50
N ASP A 47 -6.65 -25.02 -76.08
CA ASP A 47 -5.48 -25.89 -75.87
C ASP A 47 -5.04 -25.87 -74.40
N ILE A 48 -5.02 -24.69 -73.75
CA ILE A 48 -4.71 -24.56 -72.32
C ILE A 48 -5.73 -25.30 -71.46
N HIS A 49 -7.02 -25.21 -71.81
CA HIS A 49 -8.09 -25.92 -71.10
C HIS A 49 -7.98 -27.44 -71.24
N ASP A 50 -7.77 -27.92 -72.47
CA ASP A 50 -7.62 -29.35 -72.78
C ASP A 50 -6.37 -29.95 -72.09
N ASN A 51 -5.35 -29.12 -71.90
CA ASN A 51 -4.12 -29.46 -71.17
C ASN A 51 -4.24 -29.35 -69.64
N HIS A 52 -5.43 -29.04 -69.10
CA HIS A 52 -5.67 -28.80 -67.67
C HIS A 52 -4.78 -27.71 -67.02
N GLN A 53 -4.34 -26.74 -67.82
CA GLN A 53 -3.58 -25.59 -67.35
C GLN A 53 -4.51 -24.45 -66.93
N THR A 54 -4.03 -23.58 -66.04
CA THR A 54 -4.77 -22.37 -65.65
C THR A 54 -4.14 -21.15 -66.29
N VAL A 55 -4.95 -20.31 -66.93
CA VAL A 55 -4.49 -19.02 -67.48
C VAL A 55 -4.17 -18.09 -66.31
N ALA A 56 -2.90 -17.71 -66.16
CA ALA A 56 -2.43 -16.83 -65.09
C ALA A 56 -2.40 -15.36 -65.51
N LEU A 57 -2.06 -15.09 -66.78
CA LEU A 57 -1.96 -13.73 -67.32
C LEU A 57 -2.37 -13.68 -68.79
N VAL A 58 -3.12 -12.65 -69.17
CA VAL A 58 -3.43 -12.30 -70.55
C VAL A 58 -2.92 -10.90 -70.85
N ILE A 59 -2.14 -10.75 -71.92
CA ILE A 59 -1.60 -9.48 -72.39
C ILE A 59 -2.22 -9.20 -73.76
N THR A 60 -2.98 -8.12 -73.88
CA THR A 60 -3.63 -7.74 -75.15
C THR A 60 -3.21 -6.34 -75.56
N HIS A 61 -3.13 -6.11 -76.87
CA HIS A 61 -2.87 -4.79 -77.44
C HIS A 61 -4.15 -4.21 -78.04
N HIS A 62 -4.30 -2.88 -77.99
CA HIS A 62 -5.38 -2.17 -78.66
C HIS A 62 -4.81 -1.09 -79.58
N HIS A 63 -5.36 -1.02 -80.80
CA HIS A 63 -5.15 0.10 -81.72
C HIS A 63 -6.27 0.12 -82.78
N SER A 64 -6.26 1.13 -83.66
CA SER A 64 -7.32 1.40 -84.64
C SER A 64 -7.70 0.23 -85.58
N GLN A 65 -6.87 -0.79 -85.73
CA GLN A 65 -7.09 -1.96 -86.58
C GLN A 65 -7.28 -3.26 -85.78
N PHE A 66 -7.17 -3.22 -84.45
CA PHE A 66 -7.25 -4.39 -83.59
C PHE A 66 -7.90 -4.08 -82.24
N ASN A 67 -8.99 -4.78 -81.94
CA ASN A 67 -9.75 -4.58 -80.73
C ASN A 67 -9.41 -5.62 -79.65
N GLY A 68 -8.23 -5.51 -79.04
CA GLY A 68 -7.85 -6.39 -77.92
C GLY A 68 -8.67 -6.20 -76.64
N VAL A 69 -9.52 -5.17 -76.55
CA VAL A 69 -10.46 -5.00 -75.42
C VAL A 69 -11.63 -5.96 -75.54
N GLN A 70 -12.14 -6.19 -76.76
CA GLN A 70 -13.21 -7.16 -76.99
C GLN A 70 -12.83 -8.55 -76.45
N PHE A 71 -11.58 -8.97 -76.66
CA PHE A 71 -11.08 -10.23 -76.11
C PHE A 71 -11.12 -10.26 -74.58
N LEU A 72 -10.75 -9.18 -73.90
CA LEU A 72 -10.80 -9.10 -72.43
C LEU A 72 -12.22 -9.23 -71.88
N ILE A 73 -13.22 -8.74 -72.61
CA ILE A 73 -14.64 -8.88 -72.27
C ILE A 73 -15.09 -10.33 -72.49
N GLU A 74 -14.66 -10.97 -73.58
CA GLU A 74 -14.99 -12.37 -73.88
C GLU A 74 -14.42 -13.36 -72.85
N LEU A 75 -13.26 -13.06 -72.25
CA LEU A 75 -12.68 -13.86 -71.16
C LEU A 75 -13.61 -14.00 -69.94
N GLU A 76 -14.59 -13.10 -69.74
CA GLU A 76 -15.58 -13.23 -68.66
C GLU A 76 -16.57 -14.39 -68.91
N GLN A 77 -16.90 -14.65 -70.17
CA GLN A 77 -17.88 -15.67 -70.54
C GLN A 77 -17.31 -17.09 -70.40
N LEU A 78 -16.00 -17.21 -70.18
CA LEU A 78 -15.27 -18.45 -70.03
C LEU A 78 -14.95 -18.75 -68.55
N PRO A 79 -15.47 -19.85 -67.96
CA PRO A 79 -15.27 -20.14 -66.53
C PRO A 79 -13.81 -20.35 -66.11
N HIS A 80 -12.98 -20.85 -67.03
CA HIS A 80 -11.58 -21.25 -66.78
C HIS A 80 -10.57 -20.10 -66.88
N THR A 81 -11.01 -18.90 -67.27
CA THR A 81 -10.18 -17.66 -67.37
C THR A 81 -10.51 -16.64 -66.28
N ASN A 82 -11.49 -16.92 -65.42
CA ASN A 82 -11.97 -15.98 -64.40
C ASN A 82 -10.92 -15.59 -63.34
N THR A 83 -9.87 -16.39 -63.17
CA THR A 83 -8.78 -16.12 -62.23
C THR A 83 -7.59 -15.41 -62.88
N ALA A 84 -7.57 -15.30 -64.21
CA ALA A 84 -6.47 -14.71 -64.96
C ALA A 84 -6.31 -13.21 -64.67
N ARG A 85 -5.06 -12.76 -64.61
CA ARG A 85 -4.73 -11.34 -64.61
C ARG A 85 -4.68 -10.80 -66.03
N THR A 86 -4.90 -9.51 -66.21
CA THR A 86 -4.96 -8.91 -67.56
C THR A 86 -4.13 -7.63 -67.66
N ILE A 87 -3.39 -7.49 -68.76
CA ILE A 87 -2.63 -6.30 -69.12
C ILE A 87 -3.09 -5.81 -70.49
N LEU A 88 -3.54 -4.57 -70.57
CA LEU A 88 -3.87 -3.91 -71.84
C LEU A 88 -2.76 -2.94 -72.22
N VAL A 89 -2.30 -3.01 -73.47
CA VAL A 89 -1.34 -2.07 -74.03
C VAL A 89 -2.04 -1.23 -75.11
N SER A 90 -2.26 0.06 -74.84
CA SER A 90 -3.05 0.95 -75.73
C SER A 90 -2.35 2.28 -76.00
N ALA A 91 -2.79 3.03 -77.01
CA ALA A 91 -2.35 4.41 -77.23
C ALA A 91 -3.09 5.37 -76.28
N SER A 92 -2.45 6.49 -75.92
CA SER A 92 -3.00 7.49 -74.98
C SER A 92 -4.26 8.19 -75.48
N SER A 93 -4.62 8.06 -76.76
CA SER A 93 -5.83 8.62 -77.37
C SER A 93 -7.12 7.86 -77.01
N ASP A 94 -7.03 6.65 -76.47
CA ASP A 94 -8.16 5.69 -76.41
C ASP A 94 -8.76 5.58 -75.00
N ILE A 95 -8.89 6.71 -74.29
CA ILE A 95 -9.30 6.78 -72.88
C ILE A 95 -10.68 6.15 -72.64
N GLN A 96 -11.65 6.33 -73.56
CA GLN A 96 -12.99 5.75 -73.44
C GLN A 96 -12.97 4.21 -73.44
N ILE A 97 -12.06 3.61 -74.21
CA ILE A 97 -11.95 2.16 -74.36
C ILE A 97 -11.28 1.53 -73.12
N ILE A 98 -10.30 2.23 -72.54
CA ILE A 98 -9.70 1.86 -71.26
C ILE A 98 -10.74 1.94 -70.13
N LEU A 99 -11.60 2.97 -70.13
CA LEU A 99 -12.68 3.12 -69.14
C LEU A 99 -13.69 1.98 -69.21
N THR A 100 -14.06 1.51 -70.41
CA THR A 100 -14.94 0.33 -70.57
C THR A 100 -14.32 -0.92 -69.95
N ALA A 101 -13.05 -1.22 -70.26
CA ALA A 101 -12.35 -2.39 -69.72
C ALA A 101 -12.16 -2.33 -68.18
N VAL A 102 -12.00 -1.12 -67.63
CA VAL A 102 -11.91 -0.89 -66.18
C VAL A 102 -13.28 -1.03 -65.51
N ASN A 103 -14.34 -0.47 -66.09
CA ASN A 103 -15.71 -0.52 -65.53
C ASN A 103 -16.26 -1.94 -65.48
N GLU A 104 -15.88 -2.81 -66.41
CA GLU A 104 -16.22 -4.23 -66.39
C GLU A 104 -15.33 -5.05 -65.44
N GLY A 105 -14.38 -4.42 -64.76
CA GLY A 105 -13.55 -5.04 -63.71
C GLY A 105 -12.50 -6.02 -64.23
N ARG A 106 -12.26 -6.05 -65.54
CA ARG A 106 -11.41 -7.04 -66.23
C ARG A 106 -10.06 -6.49 -66.68
N LEU A 107 -9.66 -5.30 -66.21
CA LEU A 107 -8.33 -4.75 -66.45
C LEU A 107 -7.54 -4.64 -65.14
N ASN A 108 -6.46 -5.43 -64.99
CA ASN A 108 -5.59 -5.32 -63.82
C ASN A 108 -4.48 -4.27 -64.00
N HIS A 109 -3.96 -4.13 -65.22
CA HIS A 109 -2.92 -3.15 -65.52
C HIS A 109 -3.02 -2.60 -66.94
N CYS A 110 -2.74 -1.31 -67.13
CA CYS A 110 -2.74 -0.67 -68.44
C CYS A 110 -1.39 -0.03 -68.73
N LEU A 111 -0.84 -0.26 -69.92
CA LEU A 111 0.38 0.36 -70.42
C LEU A 111 0.07 1.24 -71.62
N THR A 112 0.67 2.43 -71.67
CA THR A 112 0.51 3.36 -72.78
C THR A 112 1.70 3.29 -73.75
N LYS A 113 1.42 3.20 -75.06
CA LYS A 113 2.47 3.25 -76.09
C LYS A 113 3.07 4.68 -76.18
N PRO A 114 4.39 4.83 -76.39
CA PRO A 114 5.39 3.78 -76.57
C PRO A 114 5.81 3.14 -75.23
N VAL A 115 5.79 1.80 -75.17
CA VAL A 115 6.21 1.05 -73.97
C VAL A 115 7.75 1.01 -73.91
N PRO A 116 8.37 1.55 -72.85
CA PRO A 116 9.82 1.47 -72.66
C PRO A 116 10.28 0.03 -72.42
N ASP A 117 11.55 -0.26 -72.71
CA ASP A 117 12.12 -1.59 -72.50
C ASP A 117 11.98 -2.07 -71.05
N GLN A 118 11.66 -3.35 -70.87
CA GLN A 118 11.46 -4.04 -69.59
C GLN A 118 10.23 -3.62 -68.79
N VAL A 119 9.45 -2.63 -69.24
CA VAL A 119 8.23 -2.20 -68.53
C VAL A 119 7.15 -3.27 -68.64
N LEU A 120 7.01 -3.92 -69.79
CA LEU A 120 6.05 -5.00 -69.96
C LEU A 120 6.44 -6.21 -69.09
N PHE A 121 7.73 -6.57 -69.07
CA PHE A 121 8.24 -7.62 -68.18
C PHE A 121 7.93 -7.32 -66.71
N LYS A 122 8.24 -6.11 -66.23
CA LYS A 122 7.99 -5.72 -64.83
C LYS A 122 6.51 -5.74 -64.48
N SER A 123 5.64 -5.30 -65.39
CA SER A 123 4.19 -5.35 -65.19
C SER A 123 3.66 -6.79 -65.19
N ALA A 124 4.12 -7.63 -66.12
CA ALA A 124 3.79 -9.06 -66.16
C ALA A 124 4.26 -9.77 -64.88
N GLN A 125 5.50 -9.52 -64.44
CA GLN A 125 6.07 -10.07 -63.21
C GLN A 125 5.24 -9.67 -61.98
N LYS A 126 4.82 -8.40 -61.88
CA LYS A 126 3.99 -7.91 -60.78
C LYS A 126 2.61 -8.57 -60.72
N GLU A 127 1.94 -8.69 -61.86
CA GLU A 127 0.59 -9.29 -61.92
C GLU A 127 0.65 -10.80 -61.70
N LEU A 128 1.63 -11.50 -62.29
CA LEU A 128 1.87 -12.93 -62.04
C LEU A 128 2.21 -13.21 -60.57
N THR A 129 3.03 -12.35 -59.93
CA THR A 129 3.29 -12.48 -58.48
C THR A 129 1.99 -12.38 -57.67
N SER A 130 1.11 -11.45 -58.05
CA SER A 130 -0.18 -11.25 -57.38
C SER A 130 -1.18 -12.38 -57.65
N PHE A 131 -1.04 -13.09 -58.77
CA PHE A 131 -1.81 -14.30 -59.07
C PHE A 131 -1.31 -15.49 -58.23
N ILE A 132 0.00 -15.75 -58.25
CA ILE A 132 0.63 -16.89 -57.54
C ILE A 132 0.37 -16.81 -56.03
N ILE A 133 0.53 -15.63 -55.40
CA ILE A 133 0.24 -15.44 -53.97
C ILE A 133 -1.20 -15.80 -53.60
N LYS A 134 -2.16 -15.63 -54.53
CA LYS A 134 -3.58 -15.86 -54.26
C LYS A 134 -4.02 -17.29 -54.54
N TYR A 135 -3.42 -17.95 -55.54
CA TYR A 135 -3.94 -19.20 -56.09
C TYR A 135 -2.97 -20.40 -56.00
N ALA A 136 -1.68 -20.18 -55.71
CA ALA A 136 -0.69 -21.25 -55.54
C ALA A 136 -0.31 -21.41 -54.06
N ALA A 137 -1.17 -22.05 -53.27
CA ALA A 137 -1.04 -22.10 -51.81
C ALA A 137 0.09 -23.00 -51.28
N ASP A 138 0.52 -24.00 -52.06
CA ASP A 138 1.37 -25.09 -51.55
C ASP A 138 2.85 -24.98 -51.96
N ASP A 139 3.18 -24.26 -53.05
CA ASP A 139 4.56 -24.15 -53.55
C ASP A 139 4.94 -22.75 -54.06
N LEU A 140 4.82 -21.75 -53.18
CA LEU A 140 5.17 -20.36 -53.48
C LEU A 140 6.68 -20.17 -53.78
N LEU A 141 7.55 -20.97 -53.16
CA LEU A 141 9.00 -20.77 -53.23
C LEU A 141 9.59 -21.09 -54.61
N THR A 142 9.01 -22.05 -55.34
CA THR A 142 9.42 -22.40 -56.71
C THR A 142 9.32 -21.20 -57.67
N TYR A 143 8.35 -20.30 -57.47
CA TYR A 143 8.17 -19.11 -58.30
C TYR A 143 9.09 -17.93 -57.90
N SER A 144 9.76 -18.00 -56.76
CA SER A 144 10.60 -16.90 -56.22
C SER A 144 11.84 -16.57 -57.06
N GLN A 145 12.27 -17.50 -57.93
CA GLN A 145 13.42 -17.31 -58.82
C GLN A 145 13.12 -16.39 -60.00
N VAL A 146 11.86 -16.33 -60.42
CA VAL A 146 11.42 -15.65 -61.65
C VAL A 146 10.50 -14.46 -61.34
N LEU A 147 9.71 -14.55 -60.27
CA LEU A 147 8.79 -13.51 -59.82
C LEU A 147 9.40 -12.65 -58.70
N ASP A 148 8.63 -11.70 -58.15
CA ASP A 148 9.10 -10.83 -57.08
C ASP A 148 9.36 -11.63 -55.78
N GLN A 149 10.64 -11.96 -55.57
CA GLN A 149 11.13 -12.76 -54.45
C GLN A 149 10.72 -12.19 -53.09
N GLN A 150 10.75 -10.86 -52.93
CA GLN A 150 10.47 -10.22 -51.64
C GLN A 150 8.99 -10.34 -51.28
N ARG A 151 8.09 -10.14 -52.27
CA ARG A 151 6.64 -10.29 -52.05
C ARG A 151 6.25 -11.75 -51.82
N ILE A 152 6.85 -12.69 -52.55
CA ILE A 152 6.60 -14.13 -52.39
C ILE A 152 7.06 -14.61 -51.01
N LEU A 153 8.28 -14.26 -50.58
CA LEU A 153 8.81 -14.68 -49.28
C LEU A 153 7.95 -14.12 -48.13
N ARG A 154 7.53 -12.85 -48.23
CA ARG A 154 6.64 -12.23 -47.24
C ARG A 154 5.29 -12.94 -47.16
N ALA A 155 4.67 -13.26 -48.29
CA ALA A 155 3.40 -13.98 -48.33
C ALA A 155 3.52 -15.38 -47.71
N HIS A 156 4.59 -16.11 -48.02
CA HIS A 156 4.88 -17.41 -47.43
C HIS A 156 5.04 -17.34 -45.90
N ILE A 157 5.79 -16.35 -45.41
CA ILE A 157 5.96 -16.11 -43.96
C ILE A 157 4.62 -15.76 -43.31
N GLU A 158 3.83 -14.86 -43.90
CA GLU A 158 2.51 -14.48 -43.38
C GLU A 158 1.55 -15.69 -43.33
N GLN A 159 1.56 -16.57 -44.34
CA GLN A 159 0.75 -17.79 -44.35
C GLN A 159 1.17 -18.76 -43.24
N LYS A 160 2.47 -18.95 -43.01
CA LYS A 160 3.01 -19.74 -41.89
C LYS A 160 2.63 -19.15 -40.53
N ILE A 161 2.73 -17.83 -40.36
CA ILE A 161 2.33 -17.14 -39.12
C ILE A 161 0.82 -17.30 -38.88
N ARG A 162 -0.02 -17.14 -39.91
CA ARG A 162 -1.49 -17.33 -39.76
C ARG A 162 -1.83 -18.77 -39.37
N SER A 163 -1.20 -19.77 -39.99
CA SER A 163 -1.37 -21.18 -39.61
C SER A 163 -0.94 -21.44 -38.16
N PHE A 164 0.14 -20.81 -37.71
CA PHE A 164 0.59 -20.87 -36.32
C PHE A 164 -0.44 -20.22 -35.38
N GLN A 165 -0.92 -19.02 -35.70
CA GLN A 165 -1.91 -18.28 -34.90
C GLN A 165 -3.27 -18.97 -34.86
N SER A 166 -3.75 -19.57 -35.95
CA SER A 166 -5.01 -20.33 -35.96
C SER A 166 -4.97 -21.52 -35.01
N GLY A 167 -3.79 -22.15 -34.85
CA GLY A 167 -3.55 -23.21 -33.87
C GLY A 167 -3.65 -22.74 -32.41
N PHE A 168 -3.49 -21.44 -32.12
CA PHE A 168 -3.68 -20.89 -30.76
C PHE A 168 -5.14 -20.52 -30.46
N ILE A 169 -5.92 -20.14 -31.48
CA ILE A 169 -7.16 -19.36 -31.28
C ILE A 169 -8.44 -20.21 -31.41
N HIS A 170 -8.47 -21.32 -32.17
CA HIS A 170 -9.76 -21.97 -32.50
C HIS A 170 -10.18 -23.17 -31.64
N ASP A 171 -9.29 -24.08 -31.24
CA ASP A 171 -9.77 -25.37 -30.68
C ASP A 171 -9.54 -25.56 -29.17
N PHE A 172 -8.71 -24.74 -28.52
CA PHE A 172 -8.23 -25.07 -27.18
C PHE A 172 -9.09 -24.55 -26.02
N HIS A 173 -9.97 -23.56 -26.24
CA HIS A 173 -10.86 -23.07 -25.18
C HIS A 173 -11.87 -24.12 -24.68
N GLN A 174 -12.14 -25.18 -25.47
CA GLN A 174 -13.03 -26.28 -25.07
C GLN A 174 -12.31 -27.39 -24.27
N LEU A 175 -10.98 -27.48 -24.35
CA LEU A 175 -10.20 -28.52 -23.68
C LEU A 175 -9.88 -28.13 -22.23
N SER A 176 -10.14 -29.04 -21.31
CA SER A 176 -9.69 -28.94 -19.92
C SER A 176 -8.16 -29.04 -19.84
N ASP A 177 -7.56 -28.51 -18.77
CA ASP A 177 -6.11 -28.58 -18.58
C ASP A 177 -5.60 -30.03 -18.53
N ALA A 178 -6.40 -30.94 -17.97
CA ALA A 178 -6.11 -32.37 -17.95
C ALA A 178 -6.10 -32.97 -19.37
N ALA A 179 -7.10 -32.62 -20.19
CA ALA A 179 -7.18 -33.09 -21.57
C ALA A 179 -6.06 -32.50 -22.46
N LEU A 180 -5.68 -31.25 -22.22
CA LEU A 180 -4.56 -30.61 -22.91
C LEU A 180 -3.23 -31.26 -22.51
N ALA A 181 -3.02 -31.48 -21.22
CA ALA A 181 -1.83 -32.16 -20.71
C ALA A 181 -1.72 -33.60 -21.25
N GLU A 182 -2.83 -34.32 -21.31
CA GLU A 182 -2.88 -35.67 -21.88
C GLU A 182 -2.51 -35.67 -23.37
N LYS A 183 -3.04 -34.73 -24.17
CA LYS A 183 -2.64 -34.59 -25.58
C LYS A 183 -1.14 -34.33 -25.75
N VAL A 184 -0.56 -33.46 -24.91
CA VAL A 184 0.88 -33.17 -24.94
C VAL A 184 1.69 -34.41 -24.54
N VAL A 185 1.29 -35.12 -23.48
CA VAL A 185 1.97 -36.34 -23.01
C VAL A 185 1.91 -37.44 -24.08
N ASN A 186 0.74 -37.68 -24.68
CA ASN A 186 0.58 -38.70 -25.72
C ASN A 186 1.44 -38.38 -26.94
N ALA A 187 1.45 -37.13 -27.42
CA ALA A 187 2.28 -36.71 -28.55
C ALA A 187 3.79 -36.86 -28.27
N LEU A 188 4.22 -36.61 -27.03
CA LEU A 188 5.61 -36.85 -26.60
C LEU A 188 5.91 -38.35 -26.55
N GLN A 189 5.01 -39.17 -26.00
CA GLN A 189 5.17 -40.63 -25.95
C GLN A 189 5.26 -41.23 -27.37
N ASP A 190 4.38 -40.80 -28.28
CA ASP A 190 4.38 -41.24 -29.67
C ASP A 190 5.72 -40.91 -30.35
N PHE A 191 6.27 -39.71 -30.12
CA PHE A 191 7.56 -39.30 -30.66
C PHE A 191 8.70 -40.21 -30.18
N PHE A 192 8.75 -40.54 -28.88
CA PHE A 192 9.81 -41.40 -28.33
C PHE A 192 9.56 -42.90 -28.55
N SER A 193 8.34 -43.32 -28.94
CA SER A 193 8.01 -44.73 -29.19
C SER A 193 8.75 -45.35 -30.39
N GLN A 194 9.17 -44.53 -31.35
CA GLN A 194 9.77 -44.99 -32.61
C GLN A 194 11.30 -45.21 -32.53
N ASP A 195 12.03 -44.46 -31.69
CA ASP A 195 13.47 -44.65 -31.39
C ASP A 195 13.93 -43.73 -30.22
N ASP A 196 13.78 -44.15 -28.95
CA ASP A 196 14.21 -43.36 -27.77
C ASP A 196 15.73 -43.44 -27.52
N LYS A 197 16.53 -42.90 -28.45
CA LYS A 197 18.00 -42.81 -28.29
C LYS A 197 18.43 -41.95 -27.09
N THR A 198 17.56 -41.07 -26.60
CA THR A 198 17.85 -40.07 -25.56
C THR A 198 17.48 -40.52 -24.15
N LYS A 199 16.79 -41.67 -24.01
CA LYS A 199 16.25 -42.18 -22.73
C LYS A 199 15.43 -41.09 -22.04
N ALA A 200 14.52 -40.48 -22.79
CA ALA A 200 13.68 -39.39 -22.32
C ALA A 200 12.62 -39.88 -21.32
N ILE A 201 12.09 -41.09 -21.51
CA ILE A 201 11.13 -41.69 -20.59
C ILE A 201 11.87 -42.31 -19.40
N ARG A 202 11.57 -41.87 -18.18
CA ARG A 202 12.27 -42.28 -16.96
C ARG A 202 11.32 -42.57 -15.82
N ALA A 203 11.72 -43.49 -14.95
CA ALA A 203 11.11 -43.75 -13.66
C ALA A 203 12.06 -43.30 -12.56
N TYR A 204 11.56 -42.52 -11.61
CA TYR A 204 12.29 -42.10 -10.42
C TYR A 204 11.67 -42.75 -9.18
N SER A 205 12.53 -43.10 -8.20
CA SER A 205 12.07 -43.57 -6.88
C SER A 205 11.36 -42.44 -6.12
N SER A 206 10.68 -42.77 -5.02
CA SER A 206 10.32 -41.75 -4.04
C SER A 206 11.58 -41.04 -3.51
N ASP A 207 11.40 -39.81 -3.04
CA ASP A 207 12.44 -38.91 -2.51
C ASP A 207 13.52 -38.50 -3.52
N HIS A 208 13.29 -38.70 -4.81
CA HIS A 208 14.16 -38.20 -5.86
C HIS A 208 13.98 -36.70 -6.09
N LEU A 209 15.10 -35.98 -6.08
CA LEU A 209 15.17 -34.54 -6.33
C LEU A 209 15.15 -34.24 -7.83
N LEU A 210 14.15 -33.49 -8.29
CA LEU A 210 14.06 -33.04 -9.69
C LEU A 210 14.69 -31.66 -9.88
N THR A 211 14.32 -30.69 -9.04
CA THR A 211 14.88 -29.34 -9.05
C THR A 211 15.25 -28.90 -7.64
N LYS A 212 16.18 -27.96 -7.53
CA LYS A 212 16.57 -27.38 -6.25
C LYS A 212 16.50 -25.86 -6.31
N GLU A 213 15.84 -25.26 -5.32
CA GLU A 213 15.66 -23.82 -5.24
C GLU A 213 17.01 -23.09 -5.31
N GLY A 214 17.10 -22.09 -6.21
CA GLY A 214 18.31 -21.29 -6.43
C GLY A 214 19.37 -21.93 -7.33
N GLU A 215 19.17 -23.16 -7.81
CA GLU A 215 20.07 -23.82 -8.75
C GLU A 215 19.56 -23.76 -10.20
N ASP A 216 20.51 -23.70 -11.14
CA ASP A 216 20.22 -23.70 -12.57
C ASP A 216 19.47 -24.97 -12.98
N ASN A 217 18.38 -24.80 -13.73
CA ASN A 217 17.64 -25.91 -14.30
C ASN A 217 17.87 -26.04 -15.80
N ARG A 218 18.28 -27.23 -16.23
CA ARG A 218 18.52 -27.56 -17.65
C ARG A 218 17.48 -28.49 -18.24
N PHE A 219 16.55 -28.99 -17.42
CA PHE A 219 15.61 -30.02 -17.83
C PHE A 219 14.16 -29.61 -17.56
N LEU A 220 13.29 -30.21 -18.34
CA LEU A 220 11.85 -30.12 -18.20
C LEU A 220 11.32 -31.52 -17.91
N TRP A 221 10.48 -31.67 -16.89
CA TRP A 221 9.87 -32.95 -16.57
C TRP A 221 8.35 -32.86 -16.72
N PHE A 222 7.78 -33.76 -17.53
CA PHE A 222 6.34 -33.99 -17.59
C PHE A 222 6.01 -35.21 -16.76
N ILE A 223 5.09 -35.06 -15.80
CA ILE A 223 4.67 -36.17 -14.95
C ILE A 223 3.65 -37.01 -15.71
N THR A 224 3.98 -38.27 -15.99
CA THR A 224 3.06 -39.22 -16.62
C THR A 224 2.35 -40.09 -15.58
N GLU A 225 2.98 -40.31 -14.43
CA GLU A 225 2.43 -41.03 -13.28
C GLU A 225 3.20 -40.66 -12.01
N GLY A 226 2.56 -40.69 -10.83
CA GLY A 226 3.17 -40.37 -9.54
C GLY A 226 2.88 -38.94 -9.05
N GLU A 227 3.47 -38.60 -7.91
CA GLU A 227 3.29 -37.32 -7.22
C GLU A 227 4.62 -36.63 -6.94
N VAL A 228 4.66 -35.32 -7.16
CA VAL A 228 5.83 -34.46 -6.89
C VAL A 228 5.40 -33.28 -6.02
N ALA A 229 6.08 -33.07 -4.89
CA ALA A 229 5.90 -31.90 -4.04
C ALA A 229 6.93 -30.81 -4.36
N LEU A 230 6.47 -29.56 -4.37
CA LEU A 230 7.29 -28.38 -4.59
C LEU A 230 7.42 -27.64 -3.27
N TYR A 231 8.65 -27.51 -2.80
CA TYR A 231 9.01 -26.83 -1.56
C TYR A 231 9.66 -25.48 -1.85
N LYS A 232 9.38 -24.51 -0.98
CA LYS A 232 10.04 -23.21 -0.96
C LYS A 232 10.46 -22.84 0.46
N LYS A 233 11.59 -22.17 0.61
CA LYS A 233 12.01 -21.60 1.89
C LYS A 233 11.27 -20.29 2.17
N ASP A 234 10.73 -20.15 3.37
CA ASP A 234 10.21 -18.87 3.86
C ASP A 234 11.36 -17.93 4.30
N GLU A 235 11.02 -16.70 4.71
CA GLU A 235 12.01 -15.69 5.15
C GLU A 235 12.81 -16.14 6.38
N LEU A 236 12.29 -17.11 7.14
CA LEU A 236 12.94 -17.72 8.30
C LEU A 236 13.77 -18.97 7.93
N GLY A 237 13.85 -19.30 6.63
CA GLY A 237 14.60 -20.43 6.10
C GLY A 237 13.91 -21.79 6.24
N GLN A 238 12.67 -21.86 6.73
CA GLN A 238 11.92 -23.11 6.85
C GLN A 238 11.32 -23.53 5.50
N GLN A 239 11.46 -24.81 5.15
CA GLN A 239 10.85 -25.35 3.94
C GLN A 239 9.35 -25.59 4.13
N ARG A 240 8.54 -25.06 3.22
CA ARG A 240 7.10 -25.30 3.16
C ARG A 240 6.69 -25.91 1.83
N GLU A 241 5.81 -26.91 1.86
CA GLU A 241 5.16 -27.43 0.66
C GLU A 241 4.22 -26.36 0.10
N VAL A 242 4.48 -25.93 -1.13
CA VAL A 242 3.71 -24.87 -1.81
C VAL A 242 2.66 -25.48 -2.74
N VAL A 243 3.05 -26.52 -3.48
CA VAL A 243 2.19 -27.16 -4.49
C VAL A 243 2.54 -28.64 -4.60
N ARG A 244 1.50 -29.46 -4.77
CA ARG A 244 1.62 -30.85 -5.20
C ARG A 244 1.24 -30.98 -6.68
N HIS A 245 2.12 -31.61 -7.45
CA HIS A 245 1.94 -31.90 -8.86
C HIS A 245 1.72 -33.41 -9.08
N THR A 246 0.80 -33.73 -9.98
CA THR A 246 0.41 -35.08 -10.34
C THR A 246 0.45 -35.24 -11.86
N LYS A 247 -0.08 -36.36 -12.39
CA LYS A 247 -0.12 -36.64 -13.83
C LYS A 247 -0.60 -35.43 -14.65
N GLY A 248 0.16 -35.08 -15.68
CA GLY A 248 -0.10 -33.96 -16.60
C GLY A 248 0.51 -32.62 -16.16
N ASN A 249 1.06 -32.53 -14.94
CA ASN A 249 1.80 -31.34 -14.53
C ASN A 249 3.24 -31.33 -15.04
N ILE A 250 3.82 -30.13 -15.07
CA ILE A 250 5.16 -29.85 -15.57
C ILE A 250 6.00 -29.32 -14.41
N VAL A 251 7.18 -29.91 -14.21
CA VAL A 251 8.18 -29.44 -13.25
C VAL A 251 9.32 -28.75 -14.02
N GLY A 252 9.76 -27.60 -13.50
CA GLY A 252 10.87 -26.85 -14.08
C GLY A 252 10.50 -25.98 -15.30
N GLY A 253 9.21 -25.89 -15.68
CA GLY A 253 8.75 -25.18 -16.87
C GLY A 253 9.25 -23.73 -16.99
N MET A 254 9.09 -22.93 -15.95
CA MET A 254 9.52 -21.52 -15.99
C MET A 254 11.05 -21.39 -16.07
N SER A 255 11.78 -22.03 -15.16
CA SER A 255 13.26 -22.02 -15.15
C SER A 255 13.87 -22.54 -16.46
N PHE A 256 13.22 -23.52 -17.11
CA PHE A 256 13.66 -24.06 -18.39
C PHE A 256 13.47 -23.04 -19.52
N VAL A 257 12.31 -22.37 -19.57
CA VAL A 257 11.99 -21.39 -20.62
C VAL A 257 12.76 -20.07 -20.42
N THR A 258 12.81 -19.54 -19.21
CA THR A 258 13.45 -18.24 -18.92
C THR A 258 14.97 -18.35 -18.74
N GLY A 259 15.47 -19.53 -18.39
CA GLY A 259 16.88 -19.72 -18.03
C GLY A 259 17.24 -19.23 -16.61
N GLU A 260 16.26 -18.78 -15.84
CA GLU A 260 16.46 -18.39 -14.45
C GLU A 260 16.65 -19.62 -13.54
N PRO A 261 17.32 -19.46 -12.37
CA PRO A 261 17.40 -20.51 -11.36
C PRO A 261 16.02 -21.01 -10.93
N SER A 262 15.97 -22.27 -10.48
CA SER A 262 14.72 -22.90 -10.06
C SER A 262 14.09 -22.12 -8.90
N PHE A 263 12.82 -21.77 -9.04
CA PHE A 263 12.06 -21.06 -8.01
C PHE A 263 11.73 -21.91 -6.78
N SER A 264 11.73 -23.24 -6.93
CA SER A 264 11.33 -24.19 -5.90
C SER A 264 12.11 -25.49 -6.00
N THR A 265 12.23 -26.16 -4.87
CA THR A 265 12.80 -27.50 -4.78
C THR A 265 11.70 -28.52 -5.06
N ALA A 266 11.85 -29.37 -6.07
CA ALA A 266 10.85 -30.38 -6.42
C ALA A 266 11.34 -31.78 -6.06
N ILE A 267 10.54 -32.50 -5.28
CA ILE A 267 10.87 -33.85 -4.78
C ILE A 267 9.71 -34.78 -5.09
N THR A 268 10.02 -35.96 -5.62
CA THR A 268 9.04 -37.03 -5.85
C THR A 268 8.58 -37.62 -4.52
N LEU A 269 7.27 -37.73 -4.30
CA LEU A 269 6.71 -38.33 -3.08
C LEU A 269 6.46 -39.83 -3.26
N THR A 270 6.16 -40.25 -4.48
CA THR A 270 5.91 -41.63 -4.86
C THR A 270 6.81 -42.01 -6.03
N PRO A 271 6.98 -43.31 -6.35
CA PRO A 271 7.60 -43.72 -7.61
C PRO A 271 6.92 -43.00 -8.78
N THR A 272 7.68 -42.16 -9.49
CA THR A 272 7.13 -41.20 -10.46
C THR A 272 7.70 -41.49 -11.84
N HIS A 273 6.81 -41.68 -12.81
CA HIS A 273 7.16 -41.76 -14.22
C HIS A 273 7.09 -40.38 -14.86
N VAL A 274 8.15 -40.03 -15.59
CA VAL A 274 8.25 -38.72 -16.23
C VAL A 274 8.88 -38.79 -17.62
N ILE A 275 8.55 -37.81 -18.45
CA ILE A 275 9.28 -37.52 -19.69
C ILE A 275 10.23 -36.36 -19.38
N LYS A 276 11.54 -36.65 -19.40
CA LYS A 276 12.61 -35.69 -19.13
C LYS A 276 13.19 -35.18 -20.44
N LEU A 277 13.07 -33.88 -20.68
CA LEU A 277 13.59 -33.20 -21.88
C LEU A 277 14.68 -32.21 -21.48
N ASP A 278 15.81 -32.23 -22.18
CA ASP A 278 16.75 -31.10 -22.18
C ASP A 278 16.41 -30.12 -23.33
N ARG A 279 17.21 -29.06 -23.47
CA ARG A 279 16.97 -28.02 -24.49
C ARG A 279 17.09 -28.55 -25.92
N ASP A 280 18.04 -29.44 -26.17
CA ASP A 280 18.32 -29.96 -27.52
C ASP A 280 17.21 -30.92 -27.94
N VAL A 281 16.84 -31.86 -27.07
CA VAL A 281 15.73 -32.79 -27.28
C VAL A 281 14.41 -32.04 -27.43
N PHE A 282 14.17 -31.03 -26.58
CA PHE A 282 12.98 -30.20 -26.69
C PHE A 282 12.88 -29.50 -28.06
N SER A 283 13.97 -28.90 -28.54
CA SER A 283 14.00 -28.26 -29.86
C SER A 283 13.74 -29.26 -30.98
N GLN A 284 14.35 -30.45 -30.93
CA GLN A 284 14.12 -31.52 -31.92
C GLN A 284 12.65 -31.96 -31.97
N VAL A 285 12.03 -32.17 -30.81
CA VAL A 285 10.62 -32.54 -30.68
C VAL A 285 9.72 -31.47 -31.32
N MET A 286 9.98 -30.20 -31.04
CA MET A 286 9.17 -29.09 -31.55
C MET A 286 9.34 -28.86 -33.05
N HIS A 287 10.53 -29.13 -33.60
CA HIS A 287 10.76 -29.07 -35.06
C HIS A 287 10.15 -30.25 -35.80
N SER A 288 10.09 -31.42 -35.16
CA SER A 288 9.56 -32.64 -35.79
C SER A 288 8.03 -32.68 -35.80
N ASN A 289 7.38 -32.02 -34.84
CA ASN A 289 5.92 -31.96 -34.76
C ASN A 289 5.42 -30.51 -34.60
N SER A 290 5.08 -29.88 -35.73
CA SER A 290 4.58 -28.50 -35.76
C SER A 290 3.24 -28.30 -35.05
N THR A 291 2.51 -29.38 -34.73
CA THR A 291 1.23 -29.31 -34.00
C THR A 291 1.41 -29.34 -32.47
N LEU A 292 2.58 -29.76 -31.98
CA LEU A 292 2.86 -29.91 -30.54
C LEU A 292 3.24 -28.58 -29.87
N LEU A 293 3.94 -27.70 -30.58
CA LEU A 293 4.39 -26.41 -30.03
C LEU A 293 3.23 -25.51 -29.55
N PRO A 294 2.11 -25.36 -30.30
CA PRO A 294 0.94 -24.63 -29.80
C PRO A 294 0.32 -25.25 -28.55
N LEU A 295 0.19 -26.60 -28.51
CA LEU A 295 -0.35 -27.34 -27.36
C LEU A 295 0.46 -27.08 -26.09
N PHE A 296 1.77 -27.21 -26.22
CA PHE A 296 2.72 -27.01 -25.12
C PHE A 296 2.72 -25.56 -24.62
N THR A 297 2.77 -24.60 -25.55
CA THR A 297 2.77 -23.17 -25.21
C THR A 297 1.49 -22.78 -24.48
N ASN A 298 0.34 -23.31 -24.92
CA ASN A 298 -0.94 -23.07 -24.25
C ASN A 298 -0.95 -23.63 -22.81
N LEU A 299 -0.46 -24.86 -22.62
CA LEU A 299 -0.37 -25.50 -21.32
C LEU A 299 0.50 -24.68 -20.33
N LEU A 300 1.65 -24.19 -20.79
CA LEU A 300 2.51 -23.31 -20.00
C LEU A 300 1.82 -21.98 -19.65
N LEU A 301 1.21 -21.32 -20.64
CA LEU A 301 0.52 -20.04 -20.44
C LEU A 301 -0.65 -20.17 -19.46
N ARG A 302 -1.42 -21.27 -19.51
CA ARG A 302 -2.52 -21.52 -18.56
C ARG A 302 -2.01 -21.73 -17.14
N HIS A 303 -0.98 -22.55 -16.96
CA HIS A 303 -0.35 -22.75 -15.65
C HIS A 303 0.18 -21.42 -15.08
N PHE A 304 0.82 -20.60 -15.91
CA PHE A 304 1.30 -19.28 -15.51
C PHE A 304 0.16 -18.33 -15.11
N ASN A 305 -0.87 -18.20 -15.95
CA ASN A 305 -2.02 -17.33 -15.67
C ASN A 305 -2.73 -17.73 -14.37
N ARG A 306 -2.93 -19.02 -14.11
CA ARG A 306 -3.52 -19.51 -12.86
C ARG A 306 -2.66 -19.17 -11.65
N ARG A 307 -1.33 -19.31 -11.77
CA ARG A 307 -0.40 -18.94 -10.69
C ARG A 307 -0.45 -17.44 -10.39
N LEU A 308 -0.49 -16.61 -11.44
CA LEU A 308 -0.65 -15.16 -11.30
C LEU A 308 -1.98 -14.80 -10.64
N GLN A 309 -3.10 -15.36 -11.10
CA GLN A 309 -4.42 -15.10 -10.52
C GLN A 309 -4.45 -15.42 -9.02
N ARG A 310 -3.95 -16.60 -8.62
CA ARG A 310 -3.86 -16.98 -7.19
C ARG A 310 -3.02 -15.98 -6.38
N SER A 311 -1.89 -15.55 -6.92
CA SER A 311 -1.03 -14.56 -6.26
C SER A 311 -1.74 -13.21 -6.08
N ILE A 312 -2.46 -12.74 -7.11
CA ILE A 312 -3.21 -11.47 -7.07
C ILE A 312 -4.34 -11.57 -6.04
N THR A 313 -5.15 -12.62 -6.08
CA THR A 313 -6.26 -12.82 -5.13
C THR A 313 -5.75 -12.90 -3.68
N THR A 314 -4.64 -13.58 -3.44
CA THR A 314 -4.04 -13.68 -2.10
C THR A 314 -3.59 -12.30 -1.61
N LYS A 315 -2.94 -11.50 -2.48
CA LYS A 315 -2.50 -10.14 -2.15
C LYS A 315 -3.68 -9.22 -1.82
N LEU A 316 -4.76 -9.28 -2.61
CA LEU A 316 -5.98 -8.49 -2.36
C LEU A 316 -6.61 -8.85 -1.01
N ARG A 317 -6.77 -10.15 -0.72
CA ARG A 317 -7.34 -10.60 0.56
C ARG A 317 -6.49 -10.19 1.75
N LEU A 318 -5.16 -10.22 1.62
CA LEU A 318 -4.26 -9.72 2.66
C LEU A 318 -4.46 -8.23 2.90
N GLN A 319 -4.59 -7.44 1.84
CA GLN A 319 -4.82 -6.00 1.96
C GLN A 319 -6.15 -5.70 2.67
N GLU A 320 -7.24 -6.39 2.31
CA GLU A 320 -8.53 -6.28 3.01
C GLU A 320 -8.41 -6.62 4.50
N THR A 321 -7.66 -7.66 4.86
CA THR A 321 -7.45 -8.02 6.28
C THR A 321 -6.65 -6.97 7.04
N LEU A 322 -5.67 -6.31 6.40
CA LEU A 322 -4.90 -5.24 7.01
C LEU A 322 -5.76 -4.00 7.25
N GLU A 323 -6.54 -3.58 6.26
CA GLU A 323 -7.47 -2.44 6.37
C GLU A 323 -8.52 -2.69 7.47
N SER A 324 -9.07 -3.92 7.55
CA SER A 324 -10.00 -4.29 8.61
C SER A 324 -9.34 -4.29 10.00
N LEU A 325 -8.08 -4.71 10.10
CA LEU A 325 -7.35 -4.71 11.37
C LEU A 325 -7.06 -3.29 11.84
N GLU A 326 -6.62 -2.41 10.94
CA GLU A 326 -6.36 -1.00 11.22
C GLU A 326 -7.63 -0.28 11.70
N SER A 327 -8.77 -0.52 11.03
CA SER A 327 -10.06 0.03 11.46
C SER A 327 -10.49 -0.45 12.85
N ALA A 328 -10.35 -1.76 13.13
CA ALA A 328 -10.66 -2.31 14.45
C ALA A 328 -9.75 -1.74 15.55
N HIS A 329 -8.47 -1.52 15.23
CA HIS A 329 -7.51 -0.91 16.14
C HIS A 329 -7.90 0.54 16.47
N GLN A 330 -8.25 1.35 15.47
CA GLN A 330 -8.67 2.73 15.69
C GLN A 330 -9.91 2.82 16.59
N GLN A 331 -10.89 1.93 16.39
CA GLN A 331 -12.09 1.87 17.24
C GLN A 331 -11.76 1.51 18.70
N LEU A 332 -10.77 0.65 18.94
CA LEU A 332 -10.32 0.33 20.31
C LEU A 332 -9.69 1.55 20.99
N ILE A 333 -8.84 2.29 20.27
CA ILE A 333 -8.21 3.52 20.77
C ILE A 333 -9.29 4.55 21.16
N GLU A 334 -10.29 4.76 20.31
CA GLU A 334 -11.40 5.68 20.62
C GLU A 334 -12.18 5.25 21.87
N LYS A 335 -12.49 3.96 22.01
CA LYS A 335 -13.17 3.43 23.19
C LYS A 335 -12.37 3.62 24.47
N GLU A 336 -11.06 3.39 24.42
CA GLU A 336 -10.18 3.59 25.58
C GLU A 336 -10.07 5.08 25.95
N LYS A 337 -9.94 5.96 24.94
CA LYS A 337 -9.99 7.41 25.16
C LYS A 337 -11.28 7.83 25.85
N MET A 338 -12.43 7.31 25.42
CA MET A 338 -13.73 7.60 26.04
C MET A 338 -13.83 7.06 27.47
N ALA A 339 -13.27 5.89 27.75
CA ALA A 339 -13.24 5.32 29.09
C ALA A 339 -12.36 6.16 30.04
N MET A 340 -11.15 6.55 29.60
CA MET A 340 -10.27 7.45 30.35
C MET A 340 -10.90 8.82 30.58
N LEU A 341 -11.52 9.40 29.54
CA LEU A 341 -12.26 10.65 29.66
C LEU A 341 -13.41 10.52 30.65
N GLY A 342 -14.16 9.40 30.64
CA GLY A 342 -15.24 9.15 31.60
C GLY A 342 -14.74 9.12 33.05
N GLN A 343 -13.60 8.48 33.31
CA GLN A 343 -12.99 8.41 34.64
C GLN A 343 -12.42 9.76 35.09
N LEU A 344 -11.79 10.50 34.17
CA LEU A 344 -11.34 11.86 34.40
C LEU A 344 -12.51 12.80 34.67
N VAL A 345 -13.59 12.73 33.90
CA VAL A 345 -14.80 13.54 34.09
C VAL A 345 -15.44 13.25 35.45
N ALA A 346 -15.49 11.99 35.88
CA ALA A 346 -16.01 11.64 37.21
C ALA A 346 -15.12 12.20 38.35
N GLY A 347 -13.79 12.08 38.23
CA GLY A 347 -12.84 12.64 39.19
C GLY A 347 -12.85 14.17 39.21
N VAL A 348 -12.91 14.79 38.04
CA VAL A 348 -13.03 16.24 37.83
C VAL A 348 -14.35 16.76 38.37
N ALA A 349 -15.46 16.07 38.14
CA ALA A 349 -16.75 16.49 38.67
C ALA A 349 -16.70 16.53 40.21
N HIS A 350 -16.10 15.51 40.83
CA HIS A 350 -15.87 15.53 42.28
C HIS A 350 -14.95 16.68 42.70
N GLU A 351 -13.87 16.93 41.95
CA GLU A 351 -12.90 17.98 42.25
C GLU A 351 -13.38 19.40 41.95
N LEU A 352 -14.38 19.57 41.08
CA LEU A 352 -15.10 20.83 40.86
C LEU A 352 -16.15 21.05 41.95
N ASN A 353 -16.87 20.00 42.35
CA ASN A 353 -17.88 20.09 43.39
C ASN A 353 -17.30 20.53 44.74
N ASN A 354 -16.07 20.10 45.06
CA ASN A 354 -15.37 20.47 46.30
C ASN A 354 -15.18 22.00 46.49
N PRO A 355 -14.51 22.73 45.58
CA PRO A 355 -14.38 24.18 45.66
C PRO A 355 -15.73 24.90 45.47
N ILE A 356 -16.66 24.38 44.66
CA ILE A 356 -18.01 24.96 44.54
C ILE A 356 -18.73 24.94 45.89
N ALA A 357 -18.71 23.81 46.60
CA ALA A 357 -19.31 23.71 47.94
C ALA A 357 -18.60 24.62 48.96
N ALA A 358 -17.30 24.85 48.83
CA ALA A 358 -16.58 25.82 49.66
C ALA A 358 -16.97 27.27 49.33
N ILE A 359 -17.17 27.61 48.05
CA ILE A 359 -17.66 28.91 47.61
C ILE A 359 -19.07 29.15 48.15
N LEU A 360 -19.99 28.20 48.00
CA LEU A 360 -21.37 28.32 48.49
C LEU A 360 -21.42 28.59 50.00
N ARG A 361 -20.69 27.81 50.80
CA ARG A 361 -20.58 28.03 52.25
C ARG A 361 -19.95 29.39 52.60
N SER A 362 -18.96 29.83 51.82
CA SER A 362 -18.31 31.13 52.01
C SER A 362 -19.27 32.27 51.67
N ILE A 363 -20.15 32.12 50.68
CA ILE A 363 -21.19 33.10 50.32
C ILE A 363 -22.24 33.20 51.43
N GLU A 364 -22.72 32.07 51.97
CA GLU A 364 -23.64 32.06 53.11
C GLU A 364 -23.03 32.77 54.33
N THR A 365 -21.79 32.39 54.69
CA THR A 365 -21.06 33.04 55.79
C THR A 365 -20.88 34.53 55.53
N LEU A 366 -20.57 34.93 54.29
CA LEU A 366 -20.40 36.33 53.92
C LEU A 366 -21.71 37.11 54.06
N ALA A 367 -22.84 36.55 53.64
CA ALA A 367 -24.17 37.17 53.75
C ALA A 367 -24.56 37.38 55.22
N ASP A 368 -24.46 36.34 56.06
CA ASP A 368 -24.81 36.40 57.49
C ASP A 368 -24.00 37.47 58.25
N ASN A 369 -22.70 37.57 57.93
CA ASN A 369 -21.81 38.51 58.58
C ASN A 369 -21.96 39.93 58.02
N LEU A 370 -22.27 40.10 56.73
CA LEU A 370 -22.60 41.41 56.15
C LEU A 370 -23.88 41.98 56.74
N ASP A 371 -24.93 41.17 56.88
CA ASP A 371 -26.18 41.59 57.54
C ASP A 371 -25.91 42.00 58.99
N SER A 372 -25.08 41.24 59.71
CA SER A 372 -24.66 41.58 61.08
C SER A 372 -23.90 42.91 61.13
N ILE A 373 -22.98 43.17 60.20
CA ILE A 373 -22.23 44.43 60.12
C ILE A 373 -23.16 45.61 59.77
N LEU A 374 -24.11 45.42 58.84
CA LEU A 374 -25.00 46.49 58.36
C LEU A 374 -26.11 46.82 59.36
N LEU A 375 -26.63 45.83 60.10
CA LEU A 375 -27.75 46.00 61.02
C LEU A 375 -27.33 46.30 62.46
N ASN A 376 -26.17 45.81 62.93
CA ASN A 376 -25.74 45.90 64.33
C ASN A 376 -24.57 46.87 64.59
N SER A 377 -24.13 47.70 63.64
CA SER A 377 -22.91 48.50 63.82
C SER A 377 -23.03 49.57 64.91
N THR A 378 -22.53 49.27 66.11
CA THR A 378 -22.07 50.24 67.12
C THR A 378 -20.66 50.78 66.82
N LEU A 379 -19.92 50.11 65.92
CA LEU A 379 -18.62 50.53 65.39
C LEU A 379 -18.78 51.10 63.96
N PRO A 380 -18.88 52.43 63.80
CA PRO A 380 -18.83 53.05 62.48
C PRO A 380 -17.39 53.03 61.97
N ASN A 381 -17.12 52.30 60.88
CA ASN A 381 -15.97 52.46 59.99
C ASN A 381 -14.63 52.84 60.68
N SER A 382 -14.21 52.07 61.69
CA SER A 382 -12.88 52.28 62.27
C SER A 382 -11.83 51.80 61.28
N SER A 383 -10.73 52.54 61.15
CA SER A 383 -9.58 52.15 60.33
C SER A 383 -9.09 50.72 60.64
N LEU A 384 -9.24 50.30 61.90
CA LEU A 384 -8.94 48.96 62.39
C LEU A 384 -9.83 47.88 61.78
N ALA A 385 -11.15 48.11 61.65
CA ALA A 385 -12.07 47.14 61.05
C ALA A 385 -11.76 46.90 59.56
N THR A 386 -11.49 47.97 58.81
CA THR A 386 -11.05 47.89 57.40
C THR A 386 -9.71 47.16 57.28
N GLN A 387 -8.77 47.45 58.17
CA GLN A 387 -7.46 46.78 58.19
C GLN A 387 -7.58 45.27 58.48
N VAL A 388 -8.43 44.87 59.44
CA VAL A 388 -8.69 43.46 59.75
C VAL A 388 -9.30 42.74 58.53
N LEU A 389 -10.25 43.38 57.85
CA LEU A 389 -10.87 42.85 56.64
C LEU A 389 -9.86 42.67 55.50
N ASP A 390 -9.05 43.69 55.20
CA ASP A 390 -8.06 43.61 54.12
C ASP A 390 -6.92 42.64 54.44
N THR A 391 -6.50 42.56 55.70
CA THR A 391 -5.54 41.55 56.15
C THR A 391 -6.11 40.15 56.01
N ALA A 392 -7.38 39.92 56.37
CA ALA A 392 -8.03 38.62 56.21
C ALA A 392 -8.19 38.22 54.73
N LYS A 393 -8.36 39.19 53.83
CA LYS A 393 -8.41 38.97 52.36
C LYS A 393 -7.08 38.51 51.78
N GLN A 394 -5.96 38.97 52.33
CA GLN A 394 -4.62 38.78 51.75
C GLN A 394 -3.74 37.80 52.53
N SER A 395 -4.05 37.52 53.79
CA SER A 395 -3.23 36.69 54.67
C SER A 395 -3.17 35.24 54.22
N LYS A 396 -1.97 34.65 54.34
CA LYS A 396 -1.78 33.21 54.23
C LYS A 396 -2.27 32.54 55.53
N PRO A 397 -2.94 31.37 55.45
CA PRO A 397 -3.31 30.63 56.65
C PRO A 397 -2.06 30.29 57.48
N LEU A 398 -2.12 30.57 58.78
CA LEU A 398 -1.10 30.14 59.72
C LEU A 398 -1.21 28.62 59.92
N SER A 399 -0.07 27.94 60.10
CA SER A 399 -0.09 26.54 60.52
C SER A 399 -0.62 26.41 61.95
N THR A 400 -1.22 25.27 62.28
CA THR A 400 -1.68 24.96 63.65
C THR A 400 -0.53 24.91 64.66
N ALA A 401 0.72 24.75 64.23
CA ALA A 401 1.90 24.92 65.08
C ALA A 401 2.14 26.40 65.39
N GLN A 402 2.25 27.24 64.35
CA GLN A 402 2.46 28.69 64.49
C GLN A 402 1.33 29.37 65.27
N GLU A 403 0.07 29.00 65.02
CA GLU A 403 -1.07 29.54 65.75
C GLU A 403 -0.97 29.22 67.26
N ARG A 404 -0.57 28.00 67.63
CA ARG A 404 -0.40 27.62 69.04
C ARG A 404 0.73 28.38 69.71
N ASP A 405 1.83 28.61 69.03
CA ASP A 405 2.98 29.35 69.56
C ASP A 405 2.64 30.82 69.78
N LEU A 406 1.96 31.45 68.81
CA LEU A 406 1.47 32.83 68.93
C LEU A 406 0.43 32.99 70.05
N VAL A 407 -0.51 32.04 70.19
CA VAL A 407 -1.49 32.06 71.28
C VAL A 407 -0.81 31.89 72.63
N LYS A 408 0.20 31.03 72.74
CA LYS A 408 0.99 30.85 73.96
C LYS A 408 1.76 32.12 74.32
N ALA A 409 2.32 32.82 73.34
CA ALA A 409 3.01 34.09 73.53
C ALA A 409 2.07 35.23 73.96
N LEU A 410 0.83 35.28 73.45
CA LEU A 410 -0.14 36.29 73.88
C LEU A 410 -0.80 35.97 75.23
N SER A 411 -0.91 34.68 75.59
CA SER A 411 -1.49 34.25 76.87
C SER A 411 -0.63 34.59 78.08
N SER A 412 0.64 34.99 77.91
CA SER A 412 1.45 35.55 79.00
C SER A 412 1.09 37.00 79.32
N THR A 413 0.39 37.68 78.41
CA THR A 413 0.11 39.13 78.45
C THR A 413 -1.38 39.41 78.66
N ILE A 414 -2.26 38.50 78.24
CA ILE A 414 -3.71 38.55 78.40
C ILE A 414 -4.16 37.35 79.23
N SER A 415 -4.90 37.57 80.31
CA SER A 415 -5.33 36.51 81.24
C SER A 415 -6.37 35.54 80.66
N ASP A 416 -7.17 35.99 79.68
CA ASP A 416 -8.17 35.16 79.00
C ASP A 416 -7.60 34.55 77.71
N ARG A 417 -7.40 33.22 77.77
CA ARG A 417 -6.90 32.43 76.64
C ARG A 417 -7.82 32.45 75.42
N ALA A 418 -9.14 32.59 75.61
CA ALA A 418 -10.08 32.67 74.50
C ALA A 418 -9.94 33.98 73.74
N MET A 419 -9.74 35.10 74.45
CA MET A 419 -9.47 36.40 73.82
C MET A 419 -8.10 36.42 73.13
N ALA A 420 -7.06 35.83 73.74
CA ALA A 420 -5.76 35.68 73.11
C ALA A 420 -5.84 34.87 71.81
N LYS A 421 -6.60 33.75 71.81
CA LYS A 421 -6.85 32.96 70.60
C LYS A 421 -7.57 33.75 69.52
N LYS A 422 -8.57 34.55 69.90
CA LYS A 422 -9.34 35.38 68.97
C LYS A 422 -8.47 36.50 68.38
N ALA A 423 -7.67 37.18 69.19
CA ALA A 423 -6.74 38.21 68.72
C ALA A 423 -5.68 37.67 67.74
N VAL A 424 -5.13 36.47 68.00
CA VAL A 424 -4.20 35.80 67.06
C VAL A 424 -4.90 35.47 65.74
N LYS A 425 -6.12 34.92 65.80
CA LYS A 425 -6.91 34.58 64.61
C LYS A 425 -7.24 35.81 63.75
N LEU A 426 -7.52 36.94 64.39
CA LEU A 426 -7.78 38.23 63.72
C LEU A 426 -6.49 38.92 63.23
N ASN A 427 -5.31 38.33 63.48
CA ASN A 427 -4.00 38.87 63.13
C ASN A 427 -3.71 40.24 63.78
N LEU A 428 -4.14 40.40 65.04
CA LEU A 428 -4.01 41.64 65.84
C LEU A 428 -2.76 41.63 66.75
N THR A 429 -1.82 40.71 66.53
CA THR A 429 -0.65 40.49 67.39
C THR A 429 0.37 41.62 67.34
N ASP A 430 0.37 42.42 66.28
CA ASP A 430 1.31 43.53 66.06
C ASP A 430 0.66 44.91 66.28
N GLN A 431 -0.53 44.96 66.89
CA GLN A 431 -1.32 46.18 67.13
C GLN A 431 -1.26 46.58 68.63
N PRO A 432 -0.30 47.42 69.05
CA PRO A 432 -0.09 47.74 70.47
C PRO A 432 -1.30 48.39 71.13
N GLN A 433 -2.08 49.19 70.40
CA GLN A 433 -3.30 49.85 70.90
C GLN A 433 -4.41 48.84 71.27
N VAL A 434 -4.53 47.75 70.50
CA VAL A 434 -5.53 46.69 70.74
C VAL A 434 -5.09 45.82 71.92
N ILE A 435 -3.80 45.52 72.02
CA ILE A 435 -3.22 44.77 73.14
C ILE A 435 -3.38 45.54 74.47
N GLU A 436 -3.20 46.87 74.45
CA GLU A 436 -3.41 47.73 75.62
C GLU A 436 -4.89 47.78 76.05
N THR A 437 -5.82 47.86 75.08
CA THR A 437 -7.27 47.79 75.34
C THR A 437 -7.70 46.44 75.92
N LEU A 438 -7.10 45.35 75.44
CA LEU A 438 -7.31 43.98 75.92
C LEU A 438 -6.85 43.78 77.38
N GLN A 439 -5.93 44.62 77.88
CA GLN A 439 -5.45 44.59 79.26
C GLN A 439 -6.30 45.45 80.20
N GLN A 440 -6.73 46.63 79.74
CA GLN A 440 -7.36 47.63 80.61
C GLN A 440 -8.88 47.43 80.79
N SER A 441 -9.59 46.85 79.80
CA SER A 441 -11.05 46.69 79.86
C SER A 441 -11.51 45.37 79.21
N PRO A 442 -11.55 44.25 79.96
CA PRO A 442 -11.84 42.91 79.42
C PRO A 442 -13.23 42.78 78.77
N THR A 443 -14.24 43.48 79.29
CA THR A 443 -15.61 43.45 78.75
C THR A 443 -15.72 44.19 77.42
N ALA A 444 -15.22 45.42 77.36
CA ALA A 444 -15.20 46.22 76.13
C ALA A 444 -14.32 45.61 75.03
N ALA A 445 -13.20 44.98 75.42
CA ALA A 445 -12.32 44.31 74.47
C ALA A 445 -12.97 43.04 73.88
N LYS A 446 -13.80 42.33 74.65
CA LYS A 446 -14.55 41.17 74.16
C LYS A 446 -15.63 41.56 73.16
N GLU A 447 -16.33 42.66 73.38
CA GLU A 447 -17.29 43.23 72.41
C GLU A 447 -16.57 43.66 71.13
N LEU A 448 -15.48 44.42 71.24
CA LEU A 448 -14.66 44.84 70.10
C LEU A 448 -14.14 43.65 69.27
N LEU A 449 -13.64 42.59 69.92
CA LEU A 449 -13.17 41.38 69.22
C LEU A 449 -14.31 40.60 68.54
N ASN A 450 -15.52 40.64 69.09
CA ASN A 450 -16.69 40.04 68.44
C ASN A 450 -17.06 40.83 67.19
N ASP A 451 -17.05 42.16 67.27
CA ASP A 451 -17.38 43.01 66.14
C ASP A 451 -16.34 42.89 65.02
N LEU A 452 -15.04 42.90 65.36
CA LEU A 452 -13.95 42.69 64.40
C LEU A 452 -13.94 41.27 63.79
N GLU A 453 -14.50 40.28 64.48
CA GLU A 453 -14.63 38.92 63.94
C GLU A 453 -15.54 38.89 62.71
N HIS A 454 -16.62 39.66 62.69
CA HIS A 454 -17.48 39.76 61.51
C HIS A 454 -16.71 40.29 60.29
N TYR A 455 -15.90 41.35 60.45
CA TYR A 455 -15.06 41.90 59.38
C TYR A 455 -14.00 40.90 58.90
N HIS A 456 -13.38 40.16 59.83
CA HIS A 456 -12.43 39.09 59.50
C HIS A 456 -13.08 37.94 58.74
N LEU A 457 -14.28 37.50 59.17
CA LEU A 457 -15.02 36.42 58.51
C LEU A 457 -15.44 36.81 57.09
N VAL A 458 -15.87 38.06 56.88
CA VAL A 458 -16.13 38.60 55.54
C VAL A 458 -14.87 38.58 54.69
N GLY A 459 -13.75 39.10 55.20
CA GLY A 459 -12.48 39.12 54.45
C GLY A 459 -11.95 37.72 54.12
N ASN A 460 -12.04 36.78 55.06
CA ASN A 460 -11.65 35.39 54.85
C ASN A 460 -12.59 34.67 53.86
N SER A 461 -13.89 34.97 53.87
CA SER A 461 -14.85 34.42 52.92
C SER A 461 -14.58 34.91 51.50
N ILE A 462 -14.27 36.20 51.31
CA ILE A 462 -13.86 36.76 50.02
C ILE A 462 -12.59 36.06 49.49
N ARG A 463 -11.59 35.87 50.37
CA ARG A 463 -10.36 35.14 50.02
C ARG A 463 -10.65 33.71 49.60
N SER A 464 -11.46 32.99 50.38
CA SER A 464 -11.88 31.62 50.11
C SER A 464 -12.55 31.49 48.73
N ILE A 465 -13.48 32.41 48.42
CA ILE A 465 -14.16 32.47 47.12
C ILE A 465 -13.16 32.72 45.98
N HIS A 466 -12.20 33.64 46.17
CA HIS A 466 -11.20 33.95 45.15
C HIS A 466 -10.26 32.77 44.88
N VAL A 467 -9.75 32.13 45.94
CA VAL A 467 -8.86 30.96 45.83
C VAL A 467 -9.58 29.78 45.17
N CYS A 468 -10.81 29.48 45.59
CA CYS A 468 -11.60 28.39 45.02
C CYS A 468 -12.00 28.66 43.57
N SER A 469 -12.40 29.89 43.24
CA SER A 469 -12.74 30.28 41.86
C SER A 469 -11.52 30.20 40.93
N LYS A 470 -10.34 30.63 41.40
CA LYS A 470 -9.09 30.49 40.66
C LYS A 470 -8.76 29.01 40.42
N ARG A 471 -8.89 28.16 41.44
CA ARG A 471 -8.70 26.70 41.31
C ARG A 471 -9.65 26.08 40.28
N ILE A 472 -10.92 26.50 40.26
CA ILE A 472 -11.89 26.05 39.24
C ILE A 472 -11.45 26.51 37.84
N ALA A 473 -11.02 27.76 37.67
CA ALA A 473 -10.56 28.27 36.39
C ALA A 473 -9.33 27.53 35.87
N ASP A 474 -8.36 27.26 36.74
CA ASP A 474 -7.14 26.50 36.42
C ASP A 474 -7.48 25.04 36.04
N MET A 475 -8.43 24.42 36.74
CA MET A 475 -8.92 23.07 36.45
C MET A 475 -9.64 23.00 35.10
N VAL A 476 -10.55 23.94 34.82
CA VAL A 476 -11.25 24.05 33.52
C VAL A 476 -10.27 24.33 32.39
N LYS A 477 -9.24 25.14 32.61
CA LYS A 477 -8.16 25.38 31.63
C LYS A 477 -7.41 24.08 31.30
N SER A 478 -7.09 23.28 32.32
CA SER A 478 -6.43 21.98 32.17
C SER A 478 -7.30 20.97 31.43
N LEU A 479 -8.61 20.93 31.72
CA LEU A 479 -9.60 20.10 30.99
C LEU A 479 -9.78 20.50 29.53
N LYS A 480 -9.70 21.80 29.23
CA LYS A 480 -9.82 22.31 27.86
C LYS A 480 -8.66 21.83 26.97
N GLY A 481 -7.51 21.47 27.55
CA GLY A 481 -6.44 20.75 26.87
C GLY A 481 -6.91 19.39 26.37
N TYR A 482 -7.52 18.58 27.25
CA TYR A 482 -8.04 17.23 26.94
C TYR A 482 -9.23 17.20 25.98
N ALA A 483 -10.09 18.22 26.00
CA ALA A 483 -11.31 18.27 25.20
C ALA A 483 -11.12 18.87 23.79
N ARG A 484 -9.92 19.38 23.46
CA ARG A 484 -9.61 19.83 22.10
C ARG A 484 -9.41 18.62 21.19
N GLN A 485 -10.51 18.19 20.58
CA GLN A 485 -10.46 17.51 19.29
C GLN A 485 -9.81 18.47 18.29
N ASP A 486 -8.71 18.04 17.65
CA ASP A 486 -8.29 18.41 16.28
C ASP A 486 -6.85 18.89 16.06
N ASP A 487 -6.01 19.11 17.08
CA ASP A 487 -4.58 19.40 16.79
C ASP A 487 -3.72 18.12 16.87
N GLU A 488 -3.81 17.29 15.83
CA GLU A 488 -2.72 16.36 15.46
C GLU A 488 -1.46 17.11 14.93
N ALA A 489 -1.51 18.44 14.92
CA ALA A 489 -0.41 19.29 14.50
C ALA A 489 0.80 19.11 15.43
N LYS A 490 1.97 18.87 14.81
CA LYS A 490 3.24 18.98 15.51
C LYS A 490 3.52 20.45 15.80
N LEU A 491 3.76 20.79 17.06
CA LEU A 491 4.05 22.13 17.55
C LEU A 491 5.35 22.10 18.35
N HIS A 492 6.11 23.20 18.33
CA HIS A 492 7.22 23.38 19.26
C HIS A 492 6.65 23.64 20.66
N ALA A 493 6.72 22.63 21.52
CA ALA A 493 6.21 22.70 22.89
C ALA A 493 7.30 22.45 23.92
N ASP A 494 7.12 23.06 25.08
CA ASP A 494 7.89 22.73 26.28
C ASP A 494 7.21 21.55 26.99
N LEU A 495 7.94 20.46 27.17
CA LEU A 495 7.39 19.26 27.81
C LEU A 495 7.19 19.44 29.32
N HIS A 496 7.87 20.40 29.95
CA HIS A 496 7.67 20.70 31.37
C HIS A 496 6.24 21.19 31.64
N GLU A 497 5.67 21.98 30.73
CA GLU A 497 4.27 22.45 30.84
C GLU A 497 3.29 21.28 30.84
N GLY A 498 3.45 20.33 29.90
CA GLY A 498 2.58 19.15 29.80
C GLY A 498 2.71 18.19 30.99
N LEU A 499 3.91 18.06 31.56
CA LEU A 499 4.14 17.27 32.77
C LEU A 499 3.47 17.91 33.99
N GLU A 500 3.59 19.22 34.16
CA GLU A 500 2.94 19.92 35.27
C GLU A 500 1.42 19.90 35.19
N ASP A 501 0.85 20.11 34.00
CA ASP A 501 -0.59 19.98 33.79
C ASP A 501 -1.09 18.58 34.20
N THR A 502 -0.29 17.54 33.91
CA THR A 502 -0.60 16.17 34.28
C THR A 502 -0.49 15.93 35.79
N LEU A 503 0.55 16.46 36.44
CA LEU A 503 0.71 16.37 37.89
C LEU A 503 -0.43 17.06 38.64
N VAL A 504 -0.94 18.19 38.13
CA VAL A 504 -2.09 18.90 38.68
C VAL A 504 -3.36 18.03 38.61
N ILE A 505 -3.56 17.26 37.54
CA ILE A 505 -4.71 16.34 37.43
C ILE A 505 -4.69 15.27 38.53
N PHE A 506 -3.50 14.79 38.90
CA PHE A 506 -3.32 13.78 39.94
C PHE A 506 -3.10 14.36 41.35
N GLU A 507 -3.23 15.68 41.55
CA GLU A 507 -2.91 16.39 42.80
C GLU A 507 -3.49 15.68 44.04
N ASN A 508 -4.74 15.22 43.97
CA ASN A 508 -5.40 14.57 45.10
C ASN A 508 -4.85 13.18 45.45
N ARG A 509 -4.43 12.40 44.44
CA ARG A 509 -3.81 11.10 44.68
C ARG A 509 -2.37 11.31 45.17
N LEU A 510 -1.69 12.31 44.63
CA LEU A 510 -0.31 12.65 44.97
C LEU A 510 -0.16 13.28 46.36
N LYS A 511 -1.20 13.93 46.92
CA LYS A 511 -1.17 14.56 48.27
C LYS A 511 -0.76 13.64 49.42
N VAL A 512 -0.97 12.33 49.27
CA VAL A 512 -0.63 11.32 50.29
C VAL A 512 0.81 10.81 50.12
N HIS A 513 1.46 11.16 49.01
CA HIS A 513 2.77 10.69 48.60
C HIS A 513 3.79 11.85 48.54
N ASN A 514 5.08 11.51 48.55
CA ASN A 514 6.13 12.49 48.32
C ASN A 514 6.39 12.61 46.81
N VAL A 515 6.37 13.83 46.26
CA VAL A 515 6.61 14.06 44.84
C VAL A 515 7.82 14.97 44.69
N GLU A 516 8.89 14.44 44.09
CA GLU A 516 10.14 15.15 43.84
C GLU A 516 10.25 15.45 42.35
N LYS A 517 10.67 16.68 42.01
CA LYS A 517 10.72 17.17 40.63
C LYS A 517 12.11 17.73 40.34
N HIS A 518 12.77 17.17 39.33
CA HIS A 518 14.11 17.56 38.91
C HIS A 518 14.09 17.94 37.43
N TYR A 519 13.72 19.19 37.16
CA TYR A 519 13.65 19.71 35.80
C TYR A 519 14.96 20.39 35.39
N ASP A 520 15.46 19.99 34.23
CA ASP A 520 16.61 20.61 33.60
C ASP A 520 16.12 21.80 32.75
N SER A 521 16.36 23.02 33.25
CA SER A 521 15.95 24.26 32.61
C SER A 521 16.72 24.58 31.31
N SER A 522 17.76 23.81 30.96
CA SER A 522 18.56 24.03 29.75
C SER A 522 18.00 23.32 28.51
N LEU A 523 16.96 22.51 28.67
CA LEU A 523 16.32 21.77 27.59
C LEU A 523 15.54 22.70 26.62
N PRO A 524 15.57 22.47 25.29
CA PRO A 524 14.98 23.38 24.28
C PRO A 524 13.44 23.27 24.19
N ARG A 525 12.81 23.58 23.05
CA ARG A 525 11.41 23.19 22.79
C ARG A 525 11.38 22.08 21.74
N LEU A 526 10.61 21.03 21.98
CA LEU A 526 10.54 19.87 21.08
C LEU A 526 9.40 20.04 20.07
N LEU A 527 9.65 19.71 18.80
CA LEU A 527 8.59 19.60 17.80
C LEU A 527 7.82 18.28 18.01
N CYS A 528 6.67 18.36 18.67
CA CYS A 528 5.89 17.18 19.05
C CYS A 528 4.39 17.42 18.97
N GLN A 529 3.59 16.37 19.11
CA GLN A 529 2.14 16.46 19.36
C GLN A 529 1.92 16.51 20.88
N PRO A 530 1.71 17.69 21.48
CA PRO A 530 1.76 17.83 22.94
C PRO A 530 0.67 17.01 23.63
N LEU A 531 -0.51 16.92 23.00
CA LEU A 531 -1.66 16.20 23.52
C LEU A 531 -1.42 14.67 23.53
N ALA A 532 -0.73 14.15 22.51
CA ALA A 532 -0.36 12.74 22.45
C ALA A 532 0.66 12.42 23.56
N LEU A 533 1.68 13.26 23.75
CA LEU A 533 2.65 13.08 24.84
C LEU A 533 2.01 13.25 26.23
N GLN A 534 1.01 14.11 26.38
CA GLN A 534 0.26 14.24 27.64
C GLN A 534 -0.45 12.93 28.02
N GLN A 535 -0.95 12.17 27.04
CA GLN A 535 -1.51 10.82 27.27
C GLN A 535 -0.43 9.84 27.79
N VAL A 536 0.81 9.94 27.29
CA VAL A 536 1.94 9.15 27.79
C VAL A 536 2.19 9.46 29.28
N TRP A 537 2.28 10.75 29.64
CA TRP A 537 2.52 11.17 31.02
C TRP A 537 1.42 10.68 31.97
N THR A 538 0.16 10.80 31.56
CA THR A 538 -1.00 10.35 32.34
C THR A 538 -0.96 8.85 32.59
N ASN A 539 -0.62 8.06 31.57
CA ASN A 539 -0.53 6.61 31.69
C ASN A 539 0.60 6.19 32.62
N LEU A 540 1.78 6.79 32.47
CA LEU A 540 2.95 6.47 33.30
C LEU A 540 2.73 6.87 34.77
N LEU A 541 2.22 8.09 35.03
CA LEU A 541 1.92 8.55 36.38
C LEU A 541 0.80 7.74 37.05
N SER A 542 -0.25 7.37 36.30
CA SER A 542 -1.32 6.51 36.82
C SER A 542 -0.79 5.12 37.21
N ASN A 543 0.07 4.53 36.39
CA ASN A 543 0.71 3.24 36.69
C ASN A 543 1.63 3.32 37.90
N ALA A 544 2.44 4.38 38.00
CA ALA A 544 3.29 4.64 39.17
C ALA A 544 2.44 4.74 40.45
N LEU A 545 1.38 5.58 40.43
CA LEU A 545 0.47 5.78 41.55
C LEU A 545 -0.27 4.51 41.99
N ASP A 546 -0.59 3.61 41.05
CA ASP A 546 -1.24 2.34 41.36
C ASP A 546 -0.27 1.33 42.00
N ALA A 547 1.04 1.47 41.75
CA ALA A 547 2.07 0.62 42.32
C ALA A 547 2.58 1.08 43.69
N LEU A 548 2.31 2.34 44.07
CA LEU A 548 2.81 2.92 45.31
C LEU A 548 2.21 2.25 46.57
N PRO A 549 2.99 2.15 47.66
CA PRO A 549 2.47 1.86 49.00
C PRO A 549 1.70 3.06 49.57
N GLU A 550 1.04 2.91 50.73
CA GLU A 550 0.23 3.96 51.37
C GLU A 550 0.94 5.33 51.49
N ARG A 551 2.27 5.34 51.64
CA ARG A 551 3.14 6.53 51.59
C ARG A 551 4.36 6.30 50.72
N GLY A 552 4.15 6.24 49.40
CA GLY A 552 5.22 6.17 48.42
C GLY A 552 5.86 7.52 48.04
N THR A 553 6.88 7.44 47.21
CA THR A 553 7.61 8.55 46.58
C THR A 553 7.58 8.38 45.06
N ILE A 554 7.27 9.45 44.34
CA ILE A 554 7.44 9.56 42.88
C ILE A 554 8.45 10.65 42.59
N GLU A 555 9.43 10.34 41.76
CA GLU A 555 10.44 11.25 41.26
C GLU A 555 10.22 11.47 39.75
N VAL A 556 10.12 12.73 39.33
CA VAL A 556 10.00 13.11 37.91
C VAL A 556 11.23 13.92 37.52
N THR A 557 12.04 13.34 36.64
CA THR A 557 13.34 13.91 36.22
C THR A 557 13.36 14.12 34.72
N THR A 558 13.84 15.28 34.28
CA THR A 558 14.06 15.56 32.84
C THR A 558 15.53 15.83 32.60
N SER A 559 16.11 15.27 31.54
CA SER A 559 17.52 15.48 31.19
C SER A 559 17.77 15.37 29.69
N GLN A 560 18.89 15.94 29.20
CA GLN A 560 19.39 15.66 27.86
C GLN A 560 20.39 14.52 27.91
N GLN A 561 20.16 13.46 27.13
CA GLN A 561 21.10 12.34 27.02
C GLN A 561 21.49 12.09 25.57
N HIS A 562 22.67 11.52 25.36
CA HIS A 562 23.16 11.19 24.02
C HIS A 562 23.29 9.68 23.86
N ARG A 563 22.74 9.15 22.77
CA ARG A 563 22.83 7.74 22.40
C ARG A 563 23.13 7.65 20.90
N ASP A 564 24.12 6.87 20.53
CA ASP A 564 24.52 6.66 19.12
C ASP A 564 24.73 7.97 18.32
N GLN A 565 25.38 8.97 18.95
CA GLN A 565 25.61 10.32 18.40
C GLN A 565 24.36 11.20 18.19
N GLN A 566 23.18 10.72 18.59
CA GLN A 566 21.93 11.49 18.58
C GLN A 566 21.63 12.03 19.99
N ALA A 567 21.18 13.28 20.08
CA ALA A 567 20.70 13.88 21.33
C ALA A 567 19.22 13.56 21.56
N TYR A 568 18.84 13.27 22.80
CA TYR A 568 17.49 12.95 23.21
C TYR A 568 17.06 13.80 24.39
N TRP A 569 15.79 14.22 24.35
CA TRP A 569 15.04 14.66 25.52
C TRP A 569 14.55 13.43 26.28
N VAL A 570 14.97 13.28 27.53
CA VAL A 570 14.60 12.15 28.37
C VAL A 570 13.72 12.63 29.51
N VAL A 571 12.55 11.99 29.67
CA VAL A 571 11.67 12.14 30.82
C VAL A 571 11.67 10.82 31.58
N GLU A 572 12.10 10.84 32.83
CA GLU A 572 12.11 9.71 33.74
C GLU A 572 11.03 9.90 34.81
N ILE A 573 10.17 8.89 34.97
CA ILE A 573 9.21 8.80 36.07
C ILE A 573 9.58 7.56 36.87
N LYS A 574 10.05 7.78 38.09
CA LYS A 574 10.50 6.73 38.99
C LYS A 574 9.61 6.66 40.23
N ASP A 575 9.14 5.47 40.56
CA ASP A 575 8.37 5.18 41.76
C ASP A 575 9.08 4.16 42.66
N ASN A 576 8.79 4.22 43.96
CA ASN A 576 9.24 3.21 44.93
C ASN A 576 8.14 2.17 45.23
N GLY A 577 7.35 1.83 44.22
CA GLY A 577 6.27 0.86 44.31
C GLY A 577 6.75 -0.59 44.40
N HIS A 578 5.83 -1.52 44.20
CA HIS A 578 6.10 -2.95 44.30
C HIS A 578 6.97 -3.53 43.17
N GLY A 579 7.38 -2.72 42.18
CA GLY A 579 8.21 -3.15 41.06
C GLY A 579 7.53 -4.15 40.10
N ILE A 580 8.25 -4.53 39.06
CA ILE A 580 7.82 -5.46 38.01
C ILE A 580 8.76 -6.67 37.98
N ASP A 581 8.21 -7.88 37.92
CA ASP A 581 8.99 -9.10 37.74
C ASP A 581 9.76 -9.07 36.41
N SER A 582 11.05 -9.41 36.45
CA SER A 582 11.94 -9.55 35.30
C SER A 582 11.34 -10.34 34.14
N ALA A 583 10.54 -11.39 34.42
CA ALA A 583 9.89 -12.20 33.38
C ALA A 583 8.80 -11.44 32.61
N ASN A 584 8.27 -10.37 33.19
CA ASN A 584 7.16 -9.60 32.63
C ASN A 584 7.61 -8.29 31.95
N LEU A 585 8.89 -7.89 32.06
CA LEU A 585 9.40 -6.62 31.52
C LEU A 585 9.22 -6.49 30.00
N GLU A 586 9.31 -7.60 29.25
CA GLU A 586 9.05 -7.58 27.81
C GLU A 586 7.54 -7.64 27.49
N THR A 587 6.74 -8.24 28.37
CA THR A 587 5.31 -8.45 28.14
C THR A 587 4.43 -7.28 28.56
N ILE A 588 4.92 -6.36 29.41
CA ILE A 588 4.13 -5.20 29.87
C ILE A 588 3.70 -4.25 28.74
N PHE A 589 4.40 -4.28 27.61
CA PHE A 589 4.07 -3.50 26.42
C PHE A 589 3.15 -4.25 25.45
N SER A 590 2.85 -5.52 25.70
CA SER A 590 1.95 -6.30 24.87
C SER A 590 0.50 -5.84 25.04
N PRO A 591 -0.27 -5.71 23.95
CA PRO A 591 -1.67 -5.30 24.03
C PRO A 591 -2.50 -6.30 24.84
N ASN A 592 -3.36 -5.79 25.72
CA ASN A 592 -4.22 -6.52 26.67
C ASN A 592 -3.48 -7.19 27.85
N PHE A 593 -2.20 -6.90 28.07
CA PHE A 593 -1.49 -7.37 29.26
C PHE A 593 -1.86 -6.49 30.47
N THR A 594 -2.46 -7.09 31.51
CA THR A 594 -2.83 -6.38 32.74
C THR A 594 -2.63 -7.26 33.97
N THR A 595 -2.08 -6.66 35.03
CA THR A 595 -1.89 -7.29 36.34
C THR A 595 -2.97 -6.87 37.34
N LYS A 596 -3.93 -6.03 36.93
CA LYS A 596 -5.01 -5.52 37.79
C LYS A 596 -6.19 -6.49 37.79
N LYS A 597 -6.64 -6.94 38.97
CA LYS A 597 -7.80 -7.85 39.13
C LYS A 597 -9.12 -7.17 38.76
N GLU A 598 -10.09 -7.96 38.27
CA GLU A 598 -11.45 -7.55 37.93
C GLU A 598 -12.07 -6.68 39.05
N GLY A 599 -12.19 -5.37 38.78
CA GLY A 599 -12.67 -4.37 39.73
C GLY A 599 -11.99 -3.00 39.57
N ASN A 600 -10.70 -2.99 39.26
CA ASN A 600 -9.98 -1.79 38.81
C ASN A 600 -9.70 -1.94 37.31
N PHE A 601 -10.47 -1.23 36.48
CA PHE A 601 -10.43 -1.35 35.02
C PHE A 601 -9.07 -0.89 34.45
N GLY A 602 -8.12 -1.82 34.33
CA GLY A 602 -6.94 -1.69 33.49
C GLY A 602 -7.05 -2.67 32.34
N LEU A 603 -7.51 -2.21 31.17
CA LEU A 603 -7.62 -3.04 29.95
C LEU A 603 -6.26 -3.55 29.44
N GLY A 604 -5.15 -3.07 30.00
CA GLY A 604 -3.80 -3.50 29.59
C GLY A 604 -3.33 -2.90 28.28
N ILE A 605 -3.87 -1.74 27.90
CA ILE A 605 -3.60 -1.11 26.60
C ILE A 605 -2.79 0.20 26.76
N GLY A 606 -2.88 0.89 27.91
CA GLY A 606 -2.21 2.18 28.15
C GLY A 606 -0.69 2.22 27.91
N LEU A 607 0.07 1.17 28.27
CA LEU A 607 1.51 1.11 27.98
C LEU A 607 1.80 0.87 26.49
N SER A 608 0.98 0.05 25.82
CA SER A 608 1.10 -0.19 24.38
C SER A 608 0.80 1.08 23.57
N ILE A 609 -0.21 1.87 23.97
CA ILE A 609 -0.48 3.19 23.36
C ILE A 609 0.66 4.16 23.63
N SER A 610 1.20 4.16 24.86
CA SER A 610 2.33 5.03 25.19
C SER A 610 3.52 4.72 24.28
N GLN A 611 3.81 3.44 24.05
CA GLN A 611 4.87 3.01 23.13
C GLN A 611 4.57 3.44 21.68
N GLN A 612 3.33 3.29 21.20
CA GLN A 612 2.94 3.74 19.86
C GLN A 612 3.11 5.25 19.69
N ILE A 613 2.64 6.05 20.65
CA ILE A 613 2.76 7.51 20.62
C ILE A 613 4.24 7.91 20.58
N VAL A 614 5.07 7.34 21.45
CA VAL A 614 6.50 7.64 21.51
C VAL A 614 7.19 7.20 20.21
N THR A 615 6.82 6.05 19.64
CA THR A 615 7.34 5.57 18.35
C THR A 615 6.94 6.49 17.19
N ALA A 616 5.71 7.02 17.20
CA ALA A 616 5.27 8.03 16.21
C ALA A 616 6.07 9.35 16.29
N HIS A 617 6.70 9.61 17.44
CA HIS A 617 7.65 10.70 17.65
C HIS A 617 9.11 10.29 17.38
N SER A 618 9.35 9.13 16.75
CA SER A 618 10.69 8.57 16.52
C SER A 618 11.49 8.34 17.81
N GLY A 619 10.79 8.18 18.93
CA GLY A 619 11.35 7.90 20.24
C GLY A 619 11.20 6.44 20.65
N PHE A 620 11.61 6.13 21.89
CA PHE A 620 11.38 4.82 22.51
C PHE A 620 11.19 4.95 24.03
N ILE A 621 10.63 3.91 24.66
CA ILE A 621 10.45 3.83 26.11
C ILE A 621 11.36 2.72 26.65
N THR A 622 12.10 3.01 27.71
CA THR A 622 12.86 2.01 28.48
C THR A 622 12.27 1.86 29.87
N VAL A 623 12.34 0.65 30.40
CA VAL A 623 11.91 0.32 31.75
C VAL A 623 13.08 -0.28 32.51
N ASP A 624 13.30 0.19 33.73
CA ASP A 624 14.19 -0.41 34.71
C ASP A 624 13.41 -0.63 36.00
N SER A 625 13.36 -1.85 36.52
CA SER A 625 12.55 -2.16 37.69
C SER A 625 13.13 -3.29 38.50
N GLU A 626 13.04 -3.16 39.82
CA GLU A 626 13.42 -4.19 40.77
C GLU A 626 12.20 -4.60 41.60
N PRO A 627 11.79 -5.89 41.58
CA PRO A 627 10.64 -6.37 42.34
C PRO A 627 10.73 -6.04 43.83
N GLY A 628 9.69 -5.40 44.35
CA GLY A 628 9.60 -4.97 45.74
C GLY A 628 10.40 -3.72 46.10
N SER A 629 11.05 -3.06 45.14
CA SER A 629 11.85 -1.86 45.39
C SER A 629 11.42 -0.64 44.56
N TYR A 630 11.49 -0.70 43.22
CA TYR A 630 11.21 0.46 42.39
C TYR A 630 10.82 0.10 40.94
N THR A 631 10.21 1.06 40.26
CA THR A 631 10.05 1.06 38.79
C THR A 631 10.49 2.42 38.27
N SER A 632 11.31 2.44 37.23
CA SER A 632 11.71 3.63 36.48
C SER A 632 11.30 3.48 35.03
N MET A 633 10.45 4.39 34.56
CA MET A 633 10.00 4.47 33.18
C MET A 633 10.63 5.70 32.52
N GLN A 634 11.40 5.48 31.47
CA GLN A 634 12.13 6.53 30.76
C GLN A 634 11.59 6.66 29.34
N VAL A 635 11.15 7.86 28.98
CA VAL A 635 10.68 8.20 27.64
C VAL A 635 11.75 9.02 26.92
N TRP A 636 12.21 8.52 25.78
CA TRP A 636 13.29 9.09 24.98
C TRP A 636 12.72 9.69 23.70
N LEU A 637 12.86 11.00 23.52
CA LEU A 637 12.38 11.71 22.34
C LEU A 637 13.56 12.39 21.63
N PRO A 638 13.78 12.17 20.32
CA PRO A 638 14.94 12.72 19.63
C PRO A 638 14.86 14.25 19.56
N LEU A 639 15.96 14.91 19.88
CA LEU A 639 16.14 16.33 19.62
C LEU A 639 16.61 16.49 18.17
N ASP A 640 15.73 16.95 17.28
CA ASP A 640 16.11 17.22 15.89
C ASP A 640 17.21 18.29 15.85
N SER A 641 18.34 17.93 15.23
CA SER A 641 19.49 18.83 15.01
C SER A 641 19.23 19.93 13.96
N GLN A 642 17.99 20.11 13.49
CA GLN A 642 17.62 21.11 12.48
C GLN A 642 16.73 22.27 13.00
N GLY A 643 16.65 22.48 14.33
CA GLY A 643 15.82 23.54 14.92
C GLY A 643 16.55 24.74 15.53
N ALA A 644 17.90 24.75 15.57
CA ALA A 644 18.68 25.83 16.21
C ALA A 644 19.03 27.00 15.27
N SER A 645 18.38 27.11 14.13
CA SER A 645 18.55 28.20 13.18
C SER A 645 17.20 28.66 12.66
N ASN A 646 16.48 29.42 13.47
CA ASN A 646 15.76 30.62 13.04
C ASN A 646 15.31 31.37 14.30
N GLU A 647 15.83 32.59 14.44
CA GLU A 647 15.43 33.61 15.40
C GLU A 647 13.94 33.97 15.29
#